data_AF-A0A8H3UAR2-F1
#
_entry.id   AF-A0A8H3UAR2-F1
#
_cell.length_a   1.000
_cell.length_b   1.000
_cell.length_c   1.000
_cell.angle_alpha   90.00
_cell.angle_beta   90.00
_cell.angle_gamma   90.00
#
_symmetry.space_group_name_H-M   'P 1'
#
loop_
_entity.id
_entity.type
_entity.pdbx_description
1 polymer ?
#
loop_
_entity_poly.entity_id
_entity_poly.type
_entity_poly.pdbx_seq_one_letter_code
_entity_poly.pdbx_strand_id
1 'polypeptide(L)'
;MGLSQALGAHLGKICFANVRQPSQGPTFGIKGGAAGGGYSQVIPMDEFNMHLTGDIHAITAANNLLAAALETRMFHEATQKDGPLYKRLVPSKGGKRVFSPIFFRRLKKLGITKTDPNELTEDEIRRFARLDIDPETITWRRVLDVNDRHLRGITVGSAPTEKGLSRETGFDISVASECMAVLALSNSLSDMRERLGRMVVASSRSGDPVTADDIGVGGALTALMKDAIKPNLMQSLEGTPVFVHAGPFANISVGNSSILADRLALKLAGTEPDEDHNDKAGYVVTEAGFDFTMGGERFFNIKCRSSGLQPDCIVIVATVRALKVHGGGPEISPGGQLHEVYRTENVEILRNGCVNLKKHIENAKTFGVPVIVAINKFNTDTDAEIQVIKEEAIAAGALDAIPADHFAKGGAGAVDLAEGVIKASASAKAEEYKLLYETEGNTPLERIETIAKKFYGADKVEFSELAQKKVDTYVKQGFGNLPFCVAKTQYSLSHDPALKGAPTGFTVPVRDVRLAAGAGYFYALAADIQTIPGLPTAPGYLNVDVNAETAPPPHPQSLTTDEHPQLVWTAPIADPDDSSESNDGDSALGSYASTQSASLSDGAYAFKEEHGRRYHAEITRAQYHLPNDEPELDRLDLQHHLFRMTLNGSLHRAPLPKDLHHVLDVGTGTGAWPIDFADEYPSATVIGTDLSPVQPHYVPPNCRFYIEDAEAEWTFEESFDYIHGRMLVVGIKNWARFFEQSFKHLKPGGWVELQDLSFPARCDDGSATPSSPLIIWSANMVSAAANLGLDLEISNSFSSLLIGAGFVDIHSETHVWPLGLWPRDTNMKEMGRWAQQNYLQALQAILRPETVLDLDLILMGFSCRRQIKPSPASSIGRA
;
A
#
# COMPACT_ATOMS: atom_id res chain seq x y z
N MET A 1 12.32 5.45 10.41
CA MET A 1 11.13 6.25 10.78
C MET A 1 11.48 7.47 11.62
N GLY A 2 12.00 7.33 12.84
CA GLY A 2 12.31 8.48 13.71
C GLY A 2 13.19 9.57 13.08
N LEU A 3 14.20 9.18 12.30
CA LEU A 3 15.00 10.13 11.51
C LEU A 3 14.16 10.94 10.51
N SER A 4 13.24 10.30 9.78
CA SER A 4 12.37 10.96 8.82
C SER A 4 11.39 11.92 9.50
N GLN A 5 10.83 11.51 10.65
CA GLN A 5 9.99 12.36 11.49
C GLN A 5 10.75 13.58 12.01
N ALA A 6 11.98 13.39 12.49
CA ALA A 6 12.84 14.49 12.92
C ALA A 6 13.14 15.48 11.78
N LEU A 7 13.52 14.98 10.60
CA LEU A 7 13.78 15.82 9.41
C LEU A 7 12.51 16.58 8.98
N GLY A 8 11.40 15.88 8.87
CA GLY A 8 10.11 16.42 8.41
C GLY A 8 9.42 17.32 9.42
N ALA A 9 8.91 16.71 10.49
CA ALA A 9 8.03 17.36 11.45
C ALA A 9 8.76 18.34 12.38
N HIS A 10 10.04 18.13 12.67
CA HIS A 10 10.77 18.95 13.65
C HIS A 10 11.77 19.93 13.05
N LEU A 11 12.43 19.57 11.94
CA LEU A 11 13.40 20.44 11.26
C LEU A 11 12.83 21.13 10.02
N GLY A 12 11.57 20.86 9.65
CA GLY A 12 10.88 21.51 8.55
C GLY A 12 11.50 21.23 7.17
N LYS A 13 12.26 20.14 7.03
CA LYS A 13 12.83 19.69 5.75
C LYS A 13 11.80 18.85 5.01
N ILE A 14 11.74 18.98 3.68
CA ILE A 14 10.96 18.03 2.88
C ILE A 14 11.61 16.66 3.07
N CYS A 15 10.86 15.67 3.55
CA CYS A 15 11.40 14.35 3.82
C CYS A 15 10.41 13.26 3.43
N PHE A 16 10.92 12.23 2.74
CA PHE A 16 10.20 11.00 2.46
C PHE A 16 10.95 9.82 3.07
N ALA A 17 10.21 8.90 3.70
CA ALA A 17 10.74 7.60 4.09
C ALA A 17 10.36 6.54 3.06
N ASN A 18 11.27 5.64 2.72
CA ASN A 18 11.00 4.53 1.81
C ASN A 18 11.27 3.21 2.53
N VAL A 19 10.21 2.44 2.77
CA VAL A 19 10.28 1.17 3.50
C VAL A 19 9.73 0.03 2.65
N ARG A 20 10.07 -1.19 3.07
CA ARG A 20 9.57 -2.40 2.42
C ARG A 20 8.19 -2.73 2.92
N GLN A 21 7.36 -3.27 2.04
CA GLN A 21 6.15 -3.97 2.45
C GLN A 21 6.54 -5.28 3.16
N PRO A 22 5.99 -5.55 4.36
CA PRO A 22 6.17 -6.85 5.01
C PRO A 22 5.37 -7.93 4.31
N SER A 23 5.86 -9.17 4.40
CA SER A 23 5.07 -10.36 4.07
C SER A 23 4.05 -10.61 5.19
N GLN A 24 2.82 -10.99 4.83
CA GLN A 24 1.77 -11.30 5.81
C GLN A 24 2.03 -12.66 6.48
N GLY A 25 2.74 -13.59 5.83
CA GLY A 25 2.99 -14.93 6.36
C GLY A 25 3.67 -14.90 7.75
N PRO A 26 4.79 -14.17 7.92
CA PRO A 26 5.46 -14.02 9.21
C PRO A 26 4.65 -13.28 10.28
N THR A 27 3.73 -12.39 9.89
CA THR A 27 2.80 -11.67 10.77
C THR A 27 1.92 -12.65 11.56
N PHE A 28 1.48 -13.74 10.93
CA PHE A 28 0.75 -14.83 11.59
C PHE A 28 1.64 -15.84 12.34
N GLY A 29 2.97 -15.65 12.31
CA GLY A 29 3.97 -16.57 12.87
C GLY A 29 4.54 -16.09 14.20
N ILE A 30 5.75 -15.53 14.18
CA ILE A 30 6.44 -15.01 15.39
C ILE A 30 6.66 -13.50 15.27
N LYS A 31 6.76 -12.98 14.04
CA LYS A 31 7.16 -11.59 13.81
C LYS A 31 5.94 -10.70 13.96
N GLY A 32 6.06 -9.65 14.78
CA GLY A 32 5.12 -8.54 14.78
C GLY A 32 5.29 -7.64 13.56
N GLY A 33 4.57 -6.52 13.56
CA GLY A 33 4.53 -5.61 12.42
C GLY A 33 5.87 -4.92 12.12
N ALA A 34 6.23 -4.82 10.84
CA ALA A 34 7.51 -4.25 10.40
C ALA A 34 7.46 -2.72 10.15
N ALA A 35 6.47 -2.03 10.70
CA ALA A 35 6.17 -0.62 10.44
C ALA A 35 7.02 0.37 11.27
N GLY A 36 7.94 -0.11 12.11
CA GLY A 36 8.61 0.68 13.15
C GLY A 36 8.10 0.29 14.54
N GLY A 37 8.11 1.22 15.49
CA GLY A 37 7.59 0.95 16.84
C GLY A 37 7.59 2.17 17.76
N GLY A 38 6.76 2.10 18.80
CA GLY A 38 6.54 3.21 19.73
C GLY A 38 5.97 4.43 19.00
N TYR A 39 6.46 5.63 19.33
CA TYR A 39 6.08 6.88 18.66
C TYR A 39 6.76 7.10 17.30
N SER A 40 7.46 6.08 16.77
CA SER A 40 8.16 6.14 15.49
C SER A 40 7.76 4.96 14.60
N GLN A 41 6.60 5.07 13.96
CA GLN A 41 6.03 4.03 13.11
C GLN A 41 5.26 4.59 11.91
N VAL A 42 5.03 3.73 10.91
CA VAL A 42 4.14 3.93 9.76
C VAL A 42 2.71 3.53 10.16
N ILE A 43 1.72 4.27 9.68
CA ILE A 43 0.29 4.04 9.93
C ILE A 43 -0.53 4.12 8.64
N PRO A 44 -1.70 3.44 8.56
CA PRO A 44 -2.24 2.46 9.51
C PRO A 44 -1.43 1.14 9.57
N MET A 45 -1.25 0.57 10.76
CA MET A 45 -0.32 -0.56 10.99
C MET A 45 -0.92 -1.91 10.60
N ASP A 46 -2.21 -2.08 10.77
CA ASP A 46 -2.99 -3.24 10.36
C ASP A 46 -2.96 -3.44 8.84
N GLU A 47 -3.29 -2.39 8.07
CA GLU A 47 -3.18 -2.42 6.61
C GLU A 47 -1.75 -2.71 6.15
N PHE A 48 -0.76 -2.06 6.80
CA PHE A 48 0.66 -2.23 6.50
C PHE A 48 1.12 -3.70 6.60
N ASN A 49 0.60 -4.45 7.56
CA ASN A 49 1.05 -5.83 7.84
C ASN A 49 0.21 -6.92 7.16
N MET A 50 -0.88 -6.53 6.51
CA MET A 50 -1.84 -7.43 5.87
C MET A 50 -1.75 -7.32 4.35
N HIS A 51 -2.88 -7.05 3.69
CA HIS A 51 -2.96 -7.06 2.23
C HIS A 51 -2.36 -5.80 1.59
N LEU A 52 -2.29 -4.70 2.35
CA LEU A 52 -2.00 -3.35 1.83
C LEU A 52 -2.83 -3.11 0.55
N THR A 53 -2.18 -2.85 -0.57
CA THR A 53 -2.81 -2.60 -1.88
C THR A 53 -2.83 -3.82 -2.80
N GLY A 54 -2.44 -5.00 -2.30
CA GLY A 54 -2.46 -6.25 -3.05
C GLY A 54 -1.19 -6.55 -3.89
N ASP A 55 -0.11 -5.79 -3.72
CA ASP A 55 1.15 -5.97 -4.48
C ASP A 55 1.71 -7.39 -4.38
N ILE A 56 1.74 -7.97 -3.16
CA ILE A 56 2.24 -9.33 -2.94
C ILE A 56 1.30 -10.37 -3.59
N HIS A 57 -0.02 -10.13 -3.60
CA HIS A 57 -0.98 -11.01 -4.28
C HIS A 57 -0.74 -11.03 -5.79
N ALA A 58 -0.48 -9.86 -6.39
CA ALA A 58 -0.13 -9.74 -7.80
C ALA A 58 1.16 -10.51 -8.13
N ILE A 59 2.17 -10.44 -7.25
CA ILE A 59 3.41 -11.22 -7.37
C ILE A 59 3.14 -12.72 -7.28
N THR A 60 2.33 -13.16 -6.32
CA THR A 60 1.94 -14.57 -6.18
C THR A 60 1.26 -15.08 -7.46
N ALA A 61 0.30 -14.32 -7.99
CA ALA A 61 -0.41 -14.65 -9.22
C ALA A 61 0.54 -14.72 -10.42
N ALA A 62 1.43 -13.74 -10.59
CA ALA A 62 2.40 -13.71 -11.69
C ALA A 62 3.37 -14.90 -11.61
N ASN A 63 3.97 -15.14 -10.45
CA ASN A 63 4.91 -16.26 -10.27
C ASN A 63 4.25 -17.61 -10.57
N ASN A 64 3.03 -17.82 -10.06
CA ASN A 64 2.32 -19.09 -10.23
C ASN A 64 1.77 -19.26 -11.65
N LEU A 65 1.43 -18.17 -12.36
CA LEU A 65 1.12 -18.22 -13.79
C LEU A 65 2.32 -18.71 -14.60
N LEU A 66 3.54 -18.22 -14.30
CA LEU A 66 4.75 -18.69 -14.97
C LEU A 66 5.02 -20.18 -14.68
N ALA A 67 4.83 -20.63 -13.43
CA ALA A 67 4.95 -22.05 -13.07
C ALA A 67 3.94 -22.92 -13.85
N ALA A 68 2.68 -22.50 -13.92
CA ALA A 68 1.64 -23.21 -14.67
C ALA A 68 1.92 -23.23 -16.19
N ALA A 69 2.38 -22.10 -16.74
CA ALA A 69 2.71 -21.99 -18.16
C ALA A 69 3.92 -22.85 -18.56
N LEU A 70 4.94 -22.94 -17.68
CA LEU A 70 6.09 -23.83 -17.86
C LEU A 70 5.65 -25.29 -18.00
N GLU A 71 4.86 -25.79 -17.05
CA GLU A 71 4.40 -27.18 -17.05
C GLU A 71 3.45 -27.46 -18.21
N THR A 72 2.54 -26.53 -18.51
CA THR A 72 1.64 -26.62 -19.68
C THR A 72 2.45 -26.71 -20.98
N ARG A 73 3.51 -25.91 -21.10
CA ARG A 73 4.39 -25.92 -22.27
C ARG A 73 5.09 -27.28 -22.41
N MET A 74 5.65 -27.82 -21.33
CA MET A 74 6.28 -29.13 -21.32
C MET A 74 5.29 -30.26 -21.68
N PHE A 75 4.08 -30.21 -21.12
CA PHE A 75 3.03 -31.19 -21.40
C PHE A 75 2.66 -31.21 -22.90
N HIS A 76 2.41 -30.04 -23.50
CA HIS A 76 2.03 -29.96 -24.91
C HIS A 76 3.18 -30.30 -25.85
N GLU A 77 4.43 -30.02 -25.47
CA GLU A 77 5.58 -30.54 -26.20
C GLU A 77 5.62 -32.07 -26.12
N ALA A 78 5.57 -32.66 -24.93
CA ALA A 78 5.66 -34.12 -24.77
C ALA A 78 4.57 -34.90 -25.52
N THR A 79 3.37 -34.32 -25.70
CA THR A 79 2.18 -35.02 -26.21
C THR A 79 1.85 -34.76 -27.69
N GLN A 80 2.56 -33.84 -28.36
CA GLN A 80 2.22 -33.44 -29.73
C GLN A 80 3.43 -33.54 -30.68
N LYS A 81 3.15 -33.72 -31.98
CA LYS A 81 4.17 -33.60 -33.04
C LYS A 81 4.38 -32.12 -33.42
N ASP A 82 5.52 -31.80 -34.00
CA ASP A 82 5.98 -30.41 -34.24
C ASP A 82 5.00 -29.59 -35.08
N GLY A 83 4.56 -30.10 -36.23
CA GLY A 83 3.61 -29.40 -37.10
C GLY A 83 2.26 -29.08 -36.41
N PRO A 84 1.58 -30.07 -35.80
CA PRO A 84 0.37 -29.82 -35.00
C PRO A 84 0.57 -28.83 -33.85
N LEU A 85 1.68 -28.94 -33.10
CA LEU A 85 2.01 -28.02 -32.01
C LEU A 85 2.16 -26.59 -32.53
N TYR A 86 2.93 -26.40 -33.60
CA TYR A 86 3.09 -25.13 -34.28
C TYR A 86 1.75 -24.53 -34.74
N LYS A 87 0.88 -25.35 -35.35
CA LYS A 87 -0.44 -24.92 -35.81
C LYS A 87 -1.36 -24.47 -34.67
N ARG A 88 -1.13 -24.93 -33.43
CA ARG A 88 -1.85 -24.49 -32.22
C ARG A 88 -1.22 -23.26 -31.58
N LEU A 89 0.10 -23.13 -31.60
CA LEU A 89 0.81 -21.92 -31.16
C LEU A 89 0.50 -20.71 -32.05
N VAL A 90 0.35 -20.93 -33.35
CA VAL A 90 0.07 -19.88 -34.35
C VAL A 90 -1.19 -20.24 -35.13
N PRO A 91 -2.39 -20.22 -34.50
CA PRO A 91 -3.63 -20.69 -35.12
C PRO A 91 -4.04 -19.83 -36.32
N SER A 92 -4.75 -20.44 -37.27
CA SER A 92 -5.36 -19.70 -38.38
C SER A 92 -6.69 -19.10 -37.93
N LYS A 93 -6.85 -17.78 -38.06
CA LYS A 93 -8.11 -17.06 -37.81
C LYS A 93 -8.56 -16.41 -39.11
N GLY A 94 -9.76 -16.74 -39.59
CA GLY A 94 -10.25 -16.25 -40.90
C GLY A 94 -9.35 -16.63 -42.09
N GLY A 95 -8.72 -17.80 -42.04
CA GLY A 95 -7.82 -18.29 -43.11
C GLY A 95 -6.40 -17.71 -43.07
N LYS A 96 -6.09 -16.78 -42.16
CA LYS A 96 -4.77 -16.17 -42.02
C LYS A 96 -4.08 -16.62 -40.74
N ARG A 97 -2.79 -16.94 -40.82
CA ARG A 97 -1.91 -17.15 -39.65
C ARG A 97 -1.04 -15.91 -39.46
N VAL A 98 -0.95 -15.44 -38.22
CA VAL A 98 -0.11 -14.30 -37.84
C VAL A 98 0.57 -14.64 -36.52
N PHE A 99 1.87 -14.35 -36.41
CA PHE A 99 2.55 -14.47 -35.12
C PHE A 99 2.00 -13.47 -34.11
N SER A 100 1.71 -13.94 -32.90
CA SER A 100 1.52 -13.04 -31.76
C SER A 100 2.76 -12.17 -31.56
N PRO A 101 2.65 -10.89 -31.13
CA PRO A 101 3.78 -9.98 -31.00
C PRO A 101 4.97 -10.53 -30.17
N ILE A 102 4.68 -11.36 -29.17
CA ILE A 102 5.70 -11.99 -28.33
C ILE A 102 6.62 -12.95 -29.11
N PHE A 103 6.09 -13.64 -30.12
CA PHE A 103 6.84 -14.66 -30.86
C PHE A 103 7.93 -14.08 -31.75
N PHE A 104 7.87 -12.80 -32.11
CA PHE A 104 8.97 -12.13 -32.81
C PHE A 104 10.26 -12.11 -31.97
N ARG A 105 10.16 -12.11 -30.64
CA ARG A 105 11.34 -12.21 -29.76
C ARG A 105 11.99 -13.57 -29.86
N ARG A 106 11.18 -14.64 -29.92
CA ARG A 106 11.68 -15.99 -30.11
C ARG A 106 12.27 -16.20 -31.51
N LEU A 107 11.63 -15.69 -32.55
CA LEU A 107 12.19 -15.71 -33.92
C LEU A 107 13.57 -15.03 -33.96
N LYS A 108 13.68 -13.84 -33.36
CA LYS A 108 14.96 -13.12 -33.23
C LYS A 108 16.01 -13.95 -32.48
N LYS A 109 15.64 -14.57 -31.35
CA LYS A 109 16.55 -15.44 -30.58
C LYS A 109 17.06 -16.63 -31.39
N LEU A 110 16.22 -17.20 -32.26
CA LEU A 110 16.56 -18.34 -33.11
C LEU A 110 17.26 -17.95 -34.43
N GLY A 111 17.49 -16.66 -34.67
CA GLY A 111 18.07 -16.16 -35.93
C GLY A 111 17.15 -16.31 -37.14
N ILE A 112 15.83 -16.39 -36.94
CA ILE A 112 14.83 -16.53 -38.00
C ILE A 112 14.30 -15.13 -38.37
N THR A 113 14.51 -14.72 -39.62
CA THR A 113 14.11 -13.39 -40.11
C THR A 113 12.72 -13.37 -40.76
N LYS A 114 12.17 -14.54 -41.08
CA LYS A 114 10.84 -14.68 -41.69
C LYS A 114 9.75 -14.25 -40.73
N THR A 115 8.80 -13.47 -41.23
CA THR A 115 7.69 -12.91 -40.43
C THR A 115 6.33 -13.45 -40.84
N ASP A 116 6.21 -14.12 -42.00
CA ASP A 116 5.02 -14.90 -42.36
C ASP A 116 5.13 -16.32 -41.75
N PRO A 117 4.19 -16.71 -40.87
CA PRO A 117 4.08 -18.07 -40.35
C PRO A 117 4.16 -19.19 -41.40
N ASN A 118 3.67 -18.95 -42.62
CA ASN A 118 3.58 -19.99 -43.65
C ASN A 118 4.90 -20.21 -44.40
N GLU A 119 5.90 -19.34 -44.23
CA GLU A 119 7.19 -19.43 -44.90
C GLU A 119 8.26 -20.18 -44.09
N LEU A 120 7.96 -20.55 -42.84
CA LEU A 120 8.88 -21.33 -42.01
C LEU A 120 9.08 -22.72 -42.60
N THR A 121 10.33 -23.16 -42.70
CA THR A 121 10.68 -24.54 -43.05
C THR A 121 10.31 -25.50 -41.92
N GLU A 122 10.29 -26.81 -42.18
CA GLU A 122 10.03 -27.81 -41.14
C GLU A 122 11.03 -27.72 -39.96
N ASP A 123 12.30 -27.45 -40.25
CA ASP A 123 13.32 -27.23 -39.22
C ASP A 123 13.04 -25.96 -38.40
N GLU A 124 12.72 -24.85 -39.06
CA GLU A 124 12.39 -23.59 -38.38
C GLU A 124 11.13 -23.74 -37.52
N ILE A 125 10.11 -24.45 -38.02
CA ILE A 125 8.89 -24.80 -37.28
C ILE A 125 9.26 -25.58 -36.01
N ARG A 126 10.10 -26.62 -36.14
CA ARG A 126 10.55 -27.43 -35.00
C ARG A 126 11.27 -26.57 -33.96
N ARG A 127 12.29 -25.80 -34.36
CA ARG A 127 13.07 -24.93 -33.45
C ARG A 127 12.22 -23.85 -32.78
N PHE A 128 11.25 -23.30 -33.52
CA PHE A 128 10.31 -22.32 -32.98
C PHE A 128 9.37 -22.95 -31.94
N ALA A 129 8.72 -24.05 -32.31
CA ALA A 129 7.67 -24.67 -31.51
C ALA A 129 8.21 -25.41 -30.28
N ARG A 130 9.43 -25.95 -30.33
CA ARG A 130 10.08 -26.68 -29.23
C ARG A 130 10.98 -25.78 -28.42
N LEU A 131 10.73 -25.66 -27.12
CA LEU A 131 11.73 -25.15 -26.17
C LEU A 131 12.69 -26.26 -25.76
N ASP A 132 12.25 -27.52 -25.81
CA ASP A 132 13.02 -28.70 -25.42
C ASP A 132 13.63 -28.56 -24.03
N ILE A 133 12.79 -28.14 -23.07
CA ILE A 133 13.16 -27.94 -21.66
C ILE A 133 13.70 -29.24 -21.08
N ASP A 134 14.85 -29.15 -20.41
CA ASP A 134 15.38 -30.23 -19.59
C ASP A 134 14.76 -30.18 -18.19
N PRO A 135 13.91 -31.17 -17.81
CA PRO A 135 13.21 -31.15 -16.53
C PRO A 135 14.13 -31.09 -15.31
N GLU A 136 15.35 -31.64 -15.39
CA GLU A 136 16.31 -31.66 -14.28
C GLU A 136 16.92 -30.28 -13.99
N THR A 137 16.78 -29.34 -14.93
CA THR A 137 17.36 -27.99 -14.82
C THR A 137 16.34 -26.94 -14.38
N ILE A 138 15.08 -27.33 -14.14
CA ILE A 138 14.02 -26.40 -13.74
C ILE A 138 14.34 -25.83 -12.35
N THR A 139 14.51 -24.52 -12.30
CA THR A 139 14.75 -23.77 -11.06
C THR A 139 13.47 -23.12 -10.53
N TRP A 140 12.46 -22.92 -11.38
CA TRP A 140 11.23 -22.22 -11.01
C TRP A 140 10.35 -23.05 -10.07
N ARG A 141 9.94 -22.40 -8.97
CA ARG A 141 9.07 -22.94 -7.91
C ARG A 141 7.77 -22.13 -7.85
N ARG A 142 6.75 -22.67 -7.21
CA ARG A 142 5.53 -21.91 -6.90
C ARG A 142 5.76 -21.05 -5.67
N VAL A 143 4.84 -20.12 -5.41
CA VAL A 143 4.91 -19.29 -4.19
C VAL A 143 3.56 -19.10 -3.52
N LEU A 144 3.60 -18.84 -2.21
CA LEU A 144 2.46 -18.54 -1.36
C LEU A 144 2.91 -17.60 -0.23
N ASP A 145 2.13 -16.56 0.11
CA ASP A 145 2.49 -15.65 1.20
C ASP A 145 1.90 -16.09 2.54
N VAL A 146 2.25 -17.32 2.93
CA VAL A 146 1.87 -17.97 4.19
C VAL A 146 3.05 -18.82 4.68
N ASN A 147 3.20 -18.93 5.99
CA ASN A 147 4.22 -19.79 6.60
C ASN A 147 3.80 -21.27 6.56
N ASP A 148 4.02 -21.95 5.43
CA ASP A 148 3.67 -23.36 5.28
C ASP A 148 4.88 -24.26 4.99
N ARG A 149 5.33 -25.00 6.01
CA ARG A 149 6.47 -25.93 5.87
C ARG A 149 6.16 -27.18 5.05
N HIS A 150 4.90 -27.58 4.89
CA HIS A 150 4.54 -28.80 4.17
C HIS A 150 4.62 -28.63 2.65
N LEU A 151 4.68 -27.38 2.17
CA LEU A 151 4.88 -27.08 0.76
C LEU A 151 6.36 -26.98 0.33
N ARG A 152 7.31 -27.21 1.24
CA ARG A 152 8.76 -27.18 0.93
C ARG A 152 9.15 -28.18 -0.17
N GLY A 153 8.53 -29.34 -0.18
CA GLY A 153 8.70 -30.38 -1.20
C GLY A 153 7.36 -31.03 -1.52
N ILE A 154 6.98 -31.06 -2.78
CA ILE A 154 5.73 -31.67 -3.27
C ILE A 154 5.96 -32.35 -4.63
N THR A 155 5.07 -33.30 -4.96
CA THR A 155 4.93 -33.83 -6.32
C THR A 155 3.73 -33.19 -7.01
N VAL A 156 3.90 -32.68 -8.22
CA VAL A 156 2.81 -32.17 -9.07
C VAL A 156 2.54 -33.10 -10.26
N GLY A 157 1.38 -32.98 -10.90
CA GLY A 157 1.01 -33.76 -12.09
C GLY A 157 0.60 -35.21 -11.80
N SER A 158 0.12 -35.50 -10.59
CA SER A 158 -0.25 -36.85 -10.15
C SER A 158 -1.62 -37.32 -10.66
N ALA A 159 -2.43 -36.45 -11.27
CA ALA A 159 -3.74 -36.80 -11.79
C ALA A 159 -3.64 -37.71 -13.04
N PRO A 160 -4.66 -38.53 -13.33
CA PRO A 160 -4.64 -39.46 -14.47
C PRO A 160 -4.43 -38.79 -15.84
N THR A 161 -4.87 -37.54 -16.00
CA THR A 161 -4.75 -36.74 -17.22
C THR A 161 -3.30 -36.31 -17.52
N GLU A 162 -2.46 -36.20 -16.49
CA GLU A 162 -1.04 -35.81 -16.56
C GLU A 162 -0.11 -37.02 -16.32
N LYS A 163 -0.65 -38.24 -16.36
CA LYS A 163 0.07 -39.48 -16.04
C LYS A 163 1.40 -39.59 -16.80
N GLY A 164 2.48 -39.84 -16.04
CA GLY A 164 3.84 -39.98 -16.58
C GLY A 164 4.59 -38.67 -16.77
N LEU A 165 3.97 -37.52 -16.42
CA LEU A 165 4.57 -36.18 -16.47
C LEU A 165 4.60 -35.51 -15.09
N SER A 166 4.68 -36.31 -14.02
CA SER A 166 4.82 -35.82 -12.66
C SER A 166 6.22 -35.26 -12.38
N ARG A 167 6.33 -34.30 -11.47
CA ARG A 167 7.60 -33.65 -11.10
C ARG A 167 7.68 -33.32 -9.62
N GLU A 168 8.87 -33.51 -9.04
CA GLU A 168 9.22 -32.98 -7.72
C GLU A 168 9.51 -31.47 -7.78
N THR A 169 8.87 -30.71 -6.91
CA THR A 169 9.02 -29.26 -6.81
C THR A 169 8.68 -28.77 -5.39
N GLY A 170 8.39 -27.49 -5.21
CA GLY A 170 7.88 -26.95 -3.95
C GLY A 170 7.48 -25.50 -4.07
N PHE A 171 7.17 -24.92 -2.92
CA PHE A 171 6.84 -23.51 -2.76
C PHE A 171 7.94 -22.76 -2.02
N ASP A 172 8.08 -21.49 -2.36
CA ASP A 172 8.79 -20.49 -1.56
C ASP A 172 7.76 -19.44 -1.06
N ILE A 173 8.12 -18.63 -0.05
CA ILE A 173 7.25 -17.52 0.34
C ILE A 173 7.19 -16.47 -0.79
N SER A 174 6.07 -15.78 -1.01
CA SER A 174 5.91 -14.86 -2.16
C SER A 174 7.00 -13.80 -2.29
N VAL A 175 7.46 -13.27 -1.15
CA VAL A 175 8.57 -12.31 -1.10
C VAL A 175 9.95 -12.88 -1.48
N ALA A 176 10.06 -14.20 -1.65
CA ALA A 176 11.23 -14.90 -2.21
C ALA A 176 11.26 -14.91 -3.74
N SER A 177 10.13 -14.62 -4.40
CA SER A 177 10.00 -14.74 -5.85
C SER A 177 10.97 -13.80 -6.58
N GLU A 178 11.49 -14.26 -7.71
CA GLU A 178 12.21 -13.37 -8.62
C GLU A 178 11.30 -12.23 -9.14
N CYS A 179 9.97 -12.45 -9.23
CA CYS A 179 9.03 -11.38 -9.59
C CYS A 179 9.08 -10.23 -8.56
N MET A 180 9.22 -10.54 -7.26
CA MET A 180 9.41 -9.53 -6.21
C MET A 180 10.74 -8.79 -6.37
N ALA A 181 11.83 -9.50 -6.69
CA ALA A 181 13.13 -8.87 -6.95
C ALA A 181 13.10 -7.98 -8.22
N VAL A 182 12.39 -8.41 -9.26
CA VAL A 182 12.16 -7.62 -10.47
C VAL A 182 11.37 -6.36 -10.14
N LEU A 183 10.29 -6.46 -9.36
CA LEU A 183 9.54 -5.29 -8.90
C LEU A 183 10.45 -4.30 -8.15
N ALA A 184 11.26 -4.80 -7.21
CA ALA A 184 12.17 -3.97 -6.43
C ALA A 184 13.26 -3.27 -7.28
N LEU A 185 13.70 -3.88 -8.38
CA LEU A 185 14.82 -3.40 -9.21
C LEU A 185 14.40 -2.75 -10.54
N SER A 186 13.11 -2.60 -10.80
CA SER A 186 12.61 -1.98 -12.03
C SER A 186 12.60 -0.45 -11.96
N ASN A 187 12.93 0.20 -13.07
CA ASN A 187 12.91 1.66 -13.21
C ASN A 187 11.63 2.21 -13.85
N SER A 188 10.83 1.35 -14.49
CA SER A 188 9.60 1.72 -15.20
C SER A 188 8.79 0.46 -15.53
N LEU A 189 7.54 0.62 -15.98
CA LEU A 189 6.72 -0.49 -16.45
C LEU A 189 7.35 -1.21 -17.66
N SER A 190 7.97 -0.47 -18.57
CA SER A 190 8.70 -1.06 -19.70
C SER A 190 9.92 -1.86 -19.25
N ASP A 191 10.69 -1.34 -18.29
CA ASP A 191 11.83 -2.08 -17.72
C ASP A 191 11.36 -3.35 -16.99
N MET A 192 10.28 -3.24 -16.19
CA MET A 192 9.69 -4.39 -15.50
C MET A 192 9.26 -5.47 -16.47
N ARG A 193 8.61 -5.12 -17.60
CA ARG A 193 8.31 -6.09 -18.65
C ARG A 193 9.57 -6.79 -19.10
N GLU A 194 10.58 -6.04 -19.55
CA GLU A 194 11.81 -6.63 -20.11
C GLU A 194 12.49 -7.55 -19.11
N ARG A 195 12.52 -7.18 -17.83
CA ARG A 195 13.04 -8.01 -16.73
C ARG A 195 12.23 -9.28 -16.53
N LEU A 196 10.90 -9.18 -16.45
CA LEU A 196 10.01 -10.36 -16.34
C LEU A 196 10.21 -11.31 -17.53
N GLY A 197 10.32 -10.78 -18.75
CA GLY A 197 10.54 -11.57 -19.96
C GLY A 197 11.89 -12.30 -19.99
N ARG A 198 12.94 -11.71 -19.40
CA ARG A 198 14.30 -12.27 -19.32
C ARG A 198 14.50 -13.32 -18.22
N MET A 199 13.55 -13.49 -17.29
CA MET A 199 13.67 -14.50 -16.24
C MET A 199 13.88 -15.89 -16.84
N VAL A 200 14.88 -16.62 -16.33
CA VAL A 200 15.26 -17.95 -16.81
C VAL A 200 14.66 -18.99 -15.86
N VAL A 201 13.87 -19.91 -16.41
CA VAL A 201 13.16 -20.92 -15.61
C VAL A 201 13.79 -22.32 -15.68
N ALA A 202 14.57 -22.59 -16.73
CA ALA A 202 15.26 -23.84 -16.99
C ALA A 202 16.31 -23.67 -18.08
N SER A 203 17.11 -24.70 -18.32
CA SER A 203 17.86 -24.89 -19.57
C SER A 203 17.11 -25.82 -20.51
N SER A 204 17.33 -25.67 -21.81
CA SER A 204 16.98 -26.70 -22.78
C SER A 204 17.96 -27.87 -22.70
N ARG A 205 17.63 -29.01 -23.31
CA ARG A 205 18.56 -30.17 -23.41
C ARG A 205 19.84 -29.84 -24.17
N SER A 206 19.81 -28.81 -25.02
CA SER A 206 20.99 -28.30 -25.72
C SER A 206 21.86 -27.36 -24.87
N GLY A 207 21.40 -27.00 -23.66
CA GLY A 207 22.10 -26.10 -22.73
C GLY A 207 21.71 -24.63 -22.84
N ASP A 208 20.88 -24.24 -23.81
CA ASP A 208 20.40 -22.86 -23.95
C ASP A 208 19.42 -22.46 -22.84
N PRO A 209 19.45 -21.20 -22.35
CA PRO A 209 18.52 -20.74 -21.33
C PRO A 209 17.10 -20.63 -21.88
N VAL A 210 16.10 -21.13 -21.15
CA VAL A 210 14.67 -20.98 -21.47
C VAL A 210 14.07 -19.88 -20.60
N THR A 211 13.53 -18.86 -21.26
CA THR A 211 13.02 -17.64 -20.60
C THR A 211 11.49 -17.59 -20.50
N ALA A 212 10.97 -16.69 -19.67
CA ALA A 212 9.54 -16.40 -19.62
C ALA A 212 8.97 -15.90 -20.97
N ASP A 213 9.74 -15.13 -21.75
CA ASP A 213 9.37 -14.72 -23.10
C ASP A 213 9.42 -15.88 -24.11
N ASP A 214 10.28 -16.90 -23.93
CA ASP A 214 10.26 -18.12 -24.75
C ASP A 214 8.98 -18.95 -24.53
N ILE A 215 8.50 -18.99 -23.28
CA ILE A 215 7.21 -19.58 -22.93
C ILE A 215 6.06 -18.73 -23.49
N GLY A 216 6.26 -17.42 -23.59
CA GLY A 216 5.30 -16.47 -24.16
C GLY A 216 4.49 -15.70 -23.11
N VAL A 217 4.93 -15.68 -21.85
CA VAL A 217 4.14 -15.14 -20.72
C VAL A 217 4.62 -13.81 -20.16
N GLY A 218 5.80 -13.29 -20.55
CA GLY A 218 6.33 -12.05 -19.96
C GLY A 218 5.36 -10.84 -20.01
N GLY A 219 4.57 -10.72 -21.09
CA GLY A 219 3.50 -9.71 -21.19
C GLY A 219 2.34 -9.93 -20.21
N ALA A 220 1.92 -11.18 -20.01
CA ALA A 220 0.86 -11.53 -19.05
C ALA A 220 1.30 -11.31 -17.60
N LEU A 221 2.56 -11.64 -17.28
CA LEU A 221 3.14 -11.32 -15.96
C LEU A 221 3.13 -9.81 -15.71
N THR A 222 3.50 -9.02 -16.73
CA THR A 222 3.46 -7.55 -16.65
C THR A 222 2.04 -7.03 -16.45
N ALA A 223 1.04 -7.63 -17.10
CA ALA A 223 -0.36 -7.24 -16.94
C ALA A 223 -0.87 -7.48 -15.51
N LEU A 224 -0.52 -8.62 -14.90
CA LEU A 224 -0.86 -8.92 -13.50
C LEU A 224 -0.19 -7.97 -12.51
N MET A 225 1.00 -7.48 -12.84
CA MET A 225 1.78 -6.59 -11.97
C MET A 225 1.68 -5.10 -12.35
N LYS A 226 0.77 -4.73 -13.27
CA LYS A 226 0.65 -3.36 -13.81
C LYS A 226 0.42 -2.33 -12.72
N ASP A 227 -0.42 -2.65 -11.74
CA ASP A 227 -0.75 -1.73 -10.65
C ASP A 227 0.23 -1.86 -9.49
N ALA A 228 0.70 -3.09 -9.22
CA ALA A 228 1.72 -3.39 -8.21
C ALA A 228 3.09 -2.75 -8.47
N ILE A 229 3.31 -2.11 -9.62
CA ILE A 229 4.53 -1.32 -9.86
C ILE A 229 4.47 0.08 -9.22
N LYS A 230 3.29 0.54 -8.79
CA LYS A 230 3.10 1.90 -8.26
C LYS A 230 3.42 1.92 -6.76
N PRO A 231 4.38 2.75 -6.29
CA PRO A 231 4.64 2.87 -4.85
C PRO A 231 3.42 3.32 -4.05
N ASN A 232 3.17 2.69 -2.90
CA ASN A 232 2.06 3.03 -2.02
C ASN A 232 2.46 4.16 -1.07
N LEU A 233 1.67 5.23 -0.99
CA LEU A 233 1.90 6.35 -0.08
C LEU A 233 1.12 6.15 1.22
N MET A 234 1.85 6.15 2.33
CA MET A 234 1.34 6.14 3.70
C MET A 234 1.98 7.30 4.47
N GLN A 235 1.84 7.32 5.80
CA GLN A 235 2.45 8.34 6.64
C GLN A 235 3.03 7.77 7.94
N SER A 236 3.94 8.52 8.54
CA SER A 236 4.35 8.32 9.94
C SER A 236 3.28 8.83 10.91
N LEU A 237 3.42 8.53 12.20
CA LEU A 237 2.59 9.12 13.26
C LEU A 237 2.59 10.67 13.28
N GLU A 238 3.62 11.30 12.72
CA GLU A 238 3.76 12.77 12.68
C GLU A 238 3.54 13.33 11.27
N GLY A 239 2.82 12.60 10.41
CA GLY A 239 2.42 13.06 9.08
C GLY A 239 3.55 13.16 8.05
N THR A 240 4.73 12.57 8.33
CA THR A 240 5.81 12.48 7.33
C THR A 240 5.42 11.46 6.27
N PRO A 241 5.50 11.77 4.96
CA PRO A 241 5.13 10.84 3.91
C PRO A 241 6.06 9.63 3.85
N VAL A 242 5.48 8.44 3.65
CA VAL A 242 6.20 7.17 3.60
C VAL A 242 5.79 6.40 2.35
N PHE A 243 6.74 6.08 1.46
CA PHE A 243 6.48 5.08 0.43
C PHE A 243 6.74 3.67 0.97
N VAL A 244 5.73 2.81 0.87
CA VAL A 244 5.80 1.38 1.20
C VAL A 244 5.71 0.61 -0.10
N HIS A 245 6.81 0.03 -0.58
CA HIS A 245 6.79 -0.61 -1.90
C HIS A 245 7.87 -1.67 -2.11
N ALA A 246 7.44 -2.80 -2.67
CA ALA A 246 8.19 -4.05 -2.73
C ALA A 246 8.67 -4.54 -1.36
N GLY A 247 9.02 -5.81 -1.27
CA GLY A 247 9.49 -6.42 -0.03
C GLY A 247 10.33 -7.67 -0.23
N PRO A 248 11.35 -7.67 -1.12
CA PRO A 248 12.18 -8.85 -1.34
C PRO A 248 12.80 -9.35 -0.04
N PHE A 249 12.74 -10.66 0.19
CA PHE A 249 13.17 -11.23 1.46
C PHE A 249 14.69 -11.09 1.64
N ALA A 250 15.12 -10.40 2.70
CA ALA A 250 16.52 -10.01 2.89
C ALA A 250 17.47 -11.20 3.13
N ASN A 251 16.98 -12.40 3.42
CA ASN A 251 17.85 -13.57 3.50
C ASN A 251 18.30 -14.01 2.12
N ILE A 252 17.37 -13.95 1.15
CA ILE A 252 17.44 -14.68 -0.12
C ILE A 252 17.34 -13.78 -1.36
N SER A 253 17.25 -12.46 -1.17
CA SER A 253 17.16 -11.44 -2.21
C SER A 253 17.74 -10.11 -1.72
N VAL A 254 17.61 -9.03 -2.51
CA VAL A 254 18.27 -7.74 -2.26
C VAL A 254 17.91 -7.10 -0.93
N GLY A 255 16.70 -7.34 -0.41
CA GLY A 255 16.32 -6.87 0.93
C GLY A 255 16.08 -5.37 1.03
N ASN A 256 15.73 -4.69 -0.07
CA ASN A 256 15.45 -3.26 -0.13
C ASN A 256 14.05 -2.97 -0.70
N SER A 257 13.50 -1.80 -0.39
CA SER A 257 12.32 -1.25 -1.08
C SER A 257 12.65 -0.93 -2.55
N SER A 258 11.64 -0.66 -3.37
CA SER A 258 11.83 -0.49 -4.81
C SER A 258 12.70 0.72 -5.21
N ILE A 259 13.43 0.58 -6.32
CA ILE A 259 14.13 1.70 -6.99
C ILE A 259 13.13 2.79 -7.39
N LEU A 260 11.93 2.42 -7.85
CA LEU A 260 10.95 3.40 -8.30
C LEU A 260 10.46 4.31 -7.17
N ALA A 261 10.27 3.77 -5.96
CA ALA A 261 9.96 4.56 -4.77
C ALA A 261 11.09 5.55 -4.42
N ASP A 262 12.36 5.12 -4.50
CA ASP A 262 13.50 6.02 -4.27
C ASP A 262 13.56 7.13 -5.31
N ARG A 263 13.38 6.81 -6.60
CA ARG A 263 13.39 7.82 -7.66
C ARG A 263 12.25 8.82 -7.54
N LEU A 264 11.05 8.33 -7.21
CA LEU A 264 9.89 9.18 -7.01
C LEU A 264 10.11 10.11 -5.80
N ALA A 265 10.53 9.55 -4.66
CA ALA A 265 10.85 10.32 -3.46
C ALA A 265 11.95 11.35 -3.72
N LEU A 266 13.02 10.99 -4.43
CA LEU A 266 14.12 11.91 -4.76
C LEU A 266 13.65 13.03 -5.68
N LYS A 267 12.72 12.76 -6.61
CA LYS A 267 12.15 13.82 -7.45
C LYS A 267 11.22 14.75 -6.67
N LEU A 268 10.46 14.23 -5.71
CA LEU A 268 9.55 15.02 -4.87
C LEU A 268 10.28 15.80 -3.76
N ALA A 269 11.38 15.26 -3.24
CA ALA A 269 12.22 15.92 -2.23
C ALA A 269 13.30 16.81 -2.85
N GLY A 270 13.60 16.60 -4.14
CA GLY A 270 14.58 17.39 -4.88
C GLY A 270 14.10 18.81 -5.15
N THR A 271 14.95 19.57 -5.85
CA THR A 271 14.69 20.96 -6.20
C THR A 271 14.46 21.13 -7.70
N GLU A 272 13.67 22.13 -8.08
CA GLU A 272 13.54 22.55 -9.48
C GLU A 272 14.75 23.41 -9.93
N PRO A 273 15.01 23.55 -11.25
CA PRO A 273 16.19 24.27 -11.75
C PRO A 273 16.32 25.73 -11.32
N ASP A 274 15.22 26.37 -10.94
CA ASP A 274 15.14 27.76 -10.47
C ASP A 274 15.19 27.90 -8.94
N GLU A 275 15.22 26.79 -8.19
CA GLU A 275 15.35 26.77 -6.74
C GLU A 275 16.80 26.65 -6.29
N ASP A 276 17.15 27.28 -5.16
CA ASP A 276 18.44 27.07 -4.53
C ASP A 276 18.51 25.67 -3.91
N HIS A 277 19.27 24.79 -4.56
CA HIS A 277 19.50 23.42 -4.11
C HIS A 277 19.95 23.36 -2.63
N ASN A 278 20.81 24.27 -2.19
CA ASN A 278 21.37 24.21 -0.83
C ASN A 278 20.34 24.62 0.24
N ASP A 279 19.35 25.43 -0.11
CA ASP A 279 18.30 25.88 0.81
C ASP A 279 17.09 24.93 0.80
N LYS A 280 16.70 24.45 -0.38
CA LYS A 280 15.43 23.75 -0.63
C LYS A 280 15.53 22.23 -0.75
N ALA A 281 16.73 21.66 -0.89
CA ALA A 281 16.86 20.20 -0.97
C ALA A 281 16.29 19.51 0.27
N GLY A 282 15.41 18.55 0.01
CA GLY A 282 14.88 17.61 0.98
C GLY A 282 15.74 16.36 1.12
N TYR A 283 15.21 15.38 1.85
CA TYR A 283 15.91 14.14 2.20
C TYR A 283 15.03 12.92 1.94
N VAL A 284 15.63 11.89 1.35
CA VAL A 284 15.00 10.57 1.23
C VAL A 284 15.72 9.60 2.15
N VAL A 285 14.97 9.04 3.10
CA VAL A 285 15.48 8.05 4.05
C VAL A 285 15.00 6.68 3.61
N THR A 286 15.91 5.81 3.19
CA THR A 286 15.62 4.42 2.78
C THR A 286 16.38 3.43 3.66
N GLU A 287 16.04 2.15 3.57
CA GLU A 287 16.65 1.11 4.41
C GLU A 287 17.09 -0.12 3.61
N ALA A 288 17.92 -0.94 4.27
CA ALA A 288 18.30 -2.27 3.81
C ALA A 288 18.10 -3.28 4.93
N GLY A 289 17.53 -4.44 4.60
CA GLY A 289 17.27 -5.48 5.58
C GLY A 289 18.55 -6.15 6.08
N PHE A 290 18.57 -6.49 7.37
CA PHE A 290 19.72 -7.04 8.10
C PHE A 290 20.90 -6.07 8.23
N ASP A 291 22.07 -6.62 8.56
CA ASP A 291 23.27 -5.86 8.80
C ASP A 291 23.91 -5.32 7.50
N PHE A 292 24.96 -4.53 7.67
CA PHE A 292 25.65 -3.90 6.56
C PHE A 292 26.38 -4.90 5.63
N THR A 293 26.71 -6.11 6.10
CA THR A 293 27.35 -7.15 5.27
C THR A 293 26.38 -7.89 4.36
N MET A 294 25.08 -7.75 4.60
CA MET A 294 24.03 -8.31 3.75
C MET A 294 23.23 -7.20 3.08
N GLY A 295 22.40 -6.48 3.83
CA GLY A 295 21.54 -5.43 3.28
C GLY A 295 22.35 -4.28 2.69
N GLY A 296 23.32 -3.76 3.45
CA GLY A 296 24.19 -2.68 3.00
C GLY A 296 24.96 -3.06 1.74
N GLU A 297 25.70 -4.17 1.77
CA GLU A 297 26.46 -4.69 0.62
C GLU A 297 25.61 -4.79 -0.66
N ARG A 298 24.40 -5.34 -0.56
CA ARG A 298 23.49 -5.51 -1.70
C ARG A 298 22.85 -4.19 -2.14
N PHE A 299 22.58 -3.29 -1.21
CA PHE A 299 22.10 -1.93 -1.53
C PHE A 299 23.09 -1.24 -2.47
N PHE A 300 24.40 -1.32 -2.20
CA PHE A 300 25.41 -0.73 -3.08
C PHE A 300 25.66 -1.57 -4.34
N ASN A 301 26.06 -2.84 -4.19
CA ASN A 301 26.55 -3.63 -5.32
C ASN A 301 25.46 -4.14 -6.26
N ILE A 302 24.18 -4.10 -5.86
CA ILE A 302 23.03 -4.48 -6.69
C ILE A 302 22.09 -3.30 -6.94
N LYS A 303 21.49 -2.70 -5.89
CA LYS A 303 20.46 -1.67 -6.06
C LYS A 303 21.00 -0.35 -6.61
N CYS A 304 22.08 0.20 -6.04
CA CYS A 304 22.74 1.41 -6.54
C CYS A 304 23.32 1.16 -7.94
N ARG A 305 24.02 0.03 -8.13
CA ARG A 305 24.51 -0.40 -9.46
C ARG A 305 23.40 -0.42 -10.52
N SER A 306 22.23 -0.97 -10.19
CA SER A 306 21.10 -1.10 -11.13
C SER A 306 20.30 0.18 -11.33
N SER A 307 20.29 1.09 -10.35
CA SER A 307 19.51 2.34 -10.40
C SER A 307 20.32 3.53 -10.91
N GLY A 308 21.64 3.49 -10.77
CA GLY A 308 22.53 4.63 -10.92
C GLY A 308 22.43 5.65 -9.78
N LEU A 309 21.68 5.35 -8.71
CA LEU A 309 21.58 6.21 -7.53
C LEU A 309 22.76 5.99 -6.58
N GLN A 310 23.15 7.04 -5.86
CA GLN A 310 24.16 7.00 -4.83
C GLN A 310 23.60 7.65 -3.55
N PRO A 311 23.90 7.11 -2.36
CA PRO A 311 23.52 7.75 -1.10
C PRO A 311 24.54 8.80 -0.67
N ASP A 312 24.07 9.87 -0.04
CA ASP A 312 24.94 10.93 0.52
C ASP A 312 25.41 10.63 1.95
N CYS A 313 24.71 9.76 2.67
CA CYS A 313 25.04 9.38 4.04
C CYS A 313 24.59 7.94 4.33
N ILE A 314 25.38 7.22 5.12
CA ILE A 314 25.05 5.91 5.69
C ILE A 314 24.81 6.09 7.19
N VAL A 315 23.66 5.63 7.67
CA VAL A 315 23.38 5.53 9.11
C VAL A 315 23.45 4.06 9.54
N ILE A 316 24.37 3.73 10.45
CA ILE A 316 24.46 2.41 11.07
C ILE A 316 23.78 2.48 12.43
N VAL A 317 22.72 1.69 12.62
CA VAL A 317 22.00 1.62 13.90
C VAL A 317 22.69 0.62 14.83
N ALA A 318 22.88 1.00 16.09
CA ALA A 318 23.43 0.17 17.15
C ALA A 318 22.64 0.31 18.46
N THR A 319 22.74 -0.69 19.33
CA THR A 319 22.17 -0.66 20.70
C THR A 319 23.18 -1.25 21.67
N VAL A 320 23.11 -0.81 22.94
CA VAL A 320 23.96 -1.37 24.01
C VAL A 320 23.79 -2.88 24.10
N ARG A 321 22.54 -3.37 24.18
CA ARG A 321 22.25 -4.80 24.34
C ARG A 321 22.79 -5.65 23.19
N ALA A 322 22.62 -5.22 21.94
CA ALA A 322 23.14 -5.96 20.79
C ALA A 322 24.67 -6.05 20.82
N LEU A 323 25.35 -4.95 21.16
CA LEU A 323 26.79 -4.97 21.26
C LEU A 323 27.26 -5.85 22.43
N LYS A 324 26.58 -5.87 23.57
CA LYS A 324 26.87 -6.85 24.65
C LYS A 324 26.73 -8.31 24.19
N VAL A 325 25.77 -8.64 23.31
CA VAL A 325 25.70 -9.98 22.67
C VAL A 325 26.97 -10.25 21.88
N HIS A 326 27.41 -9.29 21.07
CA HIS A 326 28.65 -9.44 20.29
C HIS A 326 29.92 -9.50 21.16
N GLY A 327 29.86 -9.02 22.40
CA GLY A 327 30.95 -9.05 23.37
C GLY A 327 31.05 -10.32 24.21
N GLY A 328 30.21 -11.32 23.96
CA GLY A 328 30.22 -12.59 24.68
C GLY A 328 29.09 -12.75 25.70
N GLY A 329 28.03 -11.94 25.62
CA GLY A 329 26.84 -12.14 26.43
C GLY A 329 26.12 -13.47 26.11
N PRO A 330 25.32 -14.00 27.04
CA PRO A 330 24.61 -15.27 26.90
C PRO A 330 23.55 -15.24 25.79
N GLU A 331 23.24 -16.40 25.21
CA GLU A 331 22.30 -16.49 24.10
C GLU A 331 20.91 -15.92 24.43
N ILE A 332 20.32 -15.19 23.48
CA ILE A 332 18.98 -14.62 23.61
C ILE A 332 18.01 -15.49 22.81
N SER A 333 16.98 -16.00 23.49
CA SER A 333 15.87 -16.71 22.86
C SER A 333 14.67 -15.78 22.65
N PRO A 334 14.03 -15.76 21.47
CA PRO A 334 12.80 -15.01 21.25
C PRO A 334 11.72 -15.39 22.29
N GLY A 335 11.13 -14.38 22.94
CA GLY A 335 10.13 -14.58 24.01
C GLY A 335 10.70 -15.00 25.37
N GLY A 336 12.00 -15.28 25.48
CA GLY A 336 12.65 -15.62 26.75
C GLY A 336 13.01 -14.38 27.57
N GLN A 337 13.14 -14.56 28.89
CA GLN A 337 13.59 -13.50 29.79
C GLN A 337 15.04 -13.09 29.46
N LEU A 338 15.30 -11.79 29.40
CA LEU A 338 16.65 -11.29 29.17
C LEU A 338 17.53 -11.52 30.40
N HIS A 339 18.70 -12.14 30.18
CA HIS A 339 19.75 -12.27 31.18
C HIS A 339 20.14 -10.91 31.78
N GLU A 340 20.56 -10.91 33.05
CA GLU A 340 20.86 -9.70 33.83
C GLU A 340 21.88 -8.78 33.14
N VAL A 341 22.90 -9.34 32.49
CA VAL A 341 23.94 -8.56 31.77
C VAL A 341 23.38 -7.62 30.70
N TYR A 342 22.18 -7.89 30.18
CA TYR A 342 21.50 -7.03 29.21
C TYR A 342 20.63 -5.94 29.85
N ARG A 343 20.41 -6.00 31.16
CA ARG A 343 19.56 -5.08 31.93
C ARG A 343 20.35 -4.21 32.90
N THR A 344 21.61 -4.56 33.18
CA THR A 344 22.53 -3.81 34.05
C THR A 344 23.74 -3.30 33.27
N GLU A 345 24.42 -2.29 33.81
CA GLU A 345 25.62 -1.72 33.20
C GLU A 345 26.74 -2.77 33.07
N ASN A 346 27.33 -2.89 31.88
CA ASN A 346 28.55 -3.65 31.68
C ASN A 346 29.35 -3.07 30.49
N VAL A 347 30.22 -2.12 30.80
CA VAL A 347 31.07 -1.42 29.82
C VAL A 347 32.11 -2.34 29.18
N GLU A 348 32.65 -3.31 29.92
CA GLU A 348 33.69 -4.21 29.42
C GLU A 348 33.15 -5.11 28.32
N ILE A 349 32.04 -5.82 28.58
CA ILE A 349 31.42 -6.69 27.58
C ILE A 349 30.91 -5.89 26.39
N LEU A 350 30.39 -4.68 26.63
CA LEU A 350 29.97 -3.78 25.57
C LEU A 350 31.14 -3.40 24.65
N ARG A 351 32.27 -2.96 25.24
CA ARG A 351 33.46 -2.55 24.48
C ARG A 351 34.05 -3.73 23.69
N ASN A 352 34.05 -4.93 24.26
CA ASN A 352 34.45 -6.15 23.52
C ASN A 352 33.55 -6.40 22.31
N GLY A 353 32.25 -6.08 22.42
CA GLY A 353 31.29 -6.21 21.34
C GLY A 353 31.38 -5.15 20.25
N CYS A 354 31.94 -3.96 20.55
CA CYS A 354 32.13 -2.89 19.58
C CYS A 354 33.01 -3.28 18.39
N VAL A 355 33.77 -4.39 18.47
CA VAL A 355 34.48 -4.96 17.33
C VAL A 355 33.55 -5.26 16.14
N ASN A 356 32.29 -5.64 16.41
CA ASN A 356 31.28 -5.85 15.37
C ASN A 356 30.89 -4.53 14.69
N LEU A 357 30.57 -3.50 15.50
CA LEU A 357 30.22 -2.16 14.99
C LEU A 357 31.37 -1.56 14.18
N LYS A 358 32.60 -1.66 14.69
CA LYS A 358 33.81 -1.22 14.00
C LYS A 358 33.91 -1.85 12.61
N LYS A 359 33.68 -3.16 12.50
CA LYS A 359 33.74 -3.85 11.21
C LYS A 359 32.65 -3.37 10.24
N HIS A 360 31.45 -3.07 10.72
CA HIS A 360 30.40 -2.49 9.87
C HIS A 360 30.75 -1.07 9.38
N ILE A 361 31.32 -0.23 10.25
CA ILE A 361 31.79 1.12 9.87
C ILE A 361 32.92 1.01 8.83
N GLU A 362 33.91 0.16 9.06
CA GLU A 362 35.01 -0.08 8.11
C GLU A 362 34.47 -0.51 6.74
N ASN A 363 33.52 -1.45 6.70
CA ASN A 363 32.88 -1.90 5.48
C ASN A 363 32.11 -0.77 4.78
N ALA A 364 31.34 0.02 5.53
CA ALA A 364 30.59 1.16 4.99
C ALA A 364 31.48 2.21 4.34
N LYS A 365 32.62 2.52 4.97
CA LYS A 365 33.60 3.47 4.43
C LYS A 365 34.25 3.02 3.13
N THR A 366 34.23 1.73 2.80
CA THR A 366 34.80 1.25 1.52
C THR A 366 34.09 1.84 0.31
N PHE A 367 32.84 2.28 0.47
CA PHE A 367 32.03 2.89 -0.59
C PHE A 367 32.26 4.39 -0.77
N GLY A 368 33.08 5.04 0.09
CA GLY A 368 33.36 6.48 -0.02
C GLY A 368 32.21 7.40 0.40
N VAL A 369 31.29 6.91 1.23
CA VAL A 369 30.13 7.66 1.72
C VAL A 369 30.30 7.98 3.22
N PRO A 370 29.98 9.21 3.67
CA PRO A 370 29.91 9.59 5.09
C PRO A 370 29.11 8.59 5.95
N VAL A 371 29.66 8.20 7.11
CA VAL A 371 29.03 7.25 8.03
C VAL A 371 28.69 7.92 9.36
N ILE A 372 27.45 7.77 9.81
CA ILE A 372 26.96 8.17 11.14
C ILE A 372 26.48 6.91 11.87
N VAL A 373 26.72 6.83 13.18
CA VAL A 373 26.13 5.79 14.03
C VAL A 373 24.92 6.36 14.77
N ALA A 374 23.77 5.72 14.64
CA ALA A 374 22.60 6.01 15.46
C ALA A 374 22.55 5.02 16.64
N ILE A 375 22.58 5.53 17.87
CA ILE A 375 22.53 4.69 19.07
C ILE A 375 21.09 4.73 19.61
N ASN A 376 20.30 3.70 19.33
CA ASN A 376 18.93 3.63 19.82
C ASN A 376 18.95 3.37 21.33
N LYS A 377 18.45 4.33 22.12
CA LYS A 377 18.49 4.26 23.59
C LYS A 377 17.40 3.33 24.12
N PHE A 378 17.77 2.49 25.08
CA PHE A 378 16.84 1.79 25.96
C PHE A 378 16.85 2.41 27.37
N ASN A 379 15.78 2.19 28.12
CA ASN A 379 15.64 2.68 29.49
C ASN A 379 16.72 2.16 30.47
N THR A 380 17.34 1.02 30.17
CA THR A 380 18.41 0.42 30.98
C THR A 380 19.81 0.90 30.60
N ASP A 381 19.96 1.63 29.49
CA ASP A 381 21.28 2.01 28.98
C ASP A 381 21.84 3.16 29.80
N THR A 382 23.09 3.04 30.27
CA THR A 382 23.73 4.09 31.05
C THR A 382 24.53 5.06 30.16
N ASP A 383 24.77 6.27 30.66
CA ASP A 383 25.58 7.25 29.92
C ASP A 383 27.02 6.76 29.66
N ALA A 384 27.58 5.95 30.57
CA ALA A 384 28.89 5.34 30.41
C ALA A 384 28.92 4.35 29.23
N GLU A 385 27.86 3.56 29.06
CA GLU A 385 27.73 2.63 27.95
C GLU A 385 27.54 3.35 26.61
N ILE A 386 26.70 4.39 26.59
CA ILE A 386 26.52 5.23 25.42
C ILE A 386 27.85 5.88 25.01
N GLN A 387 28.64 6.36 25.98
CA GLN A 387 29.94 6.98 25.73
C GLN A 387 30.95 6.01 25.11
N VAL A 388 30.95 4.74 25.53
CA VAL A 388 31.80 3.69 24.93
C VAL A 388 31.47 3.49 23.46
N ILE A 389 30.19 3.42 23.09
CA ILE A 389 29.78 3.26 21.70
C ILE A 389 30.25 4.45 20.86
N LYS A 390 30.15 5.67 21.40
CA LYS A 390 30.65 6.88 20.73
C LYS A 390 32.15 6.81 20.46
N GLU A 391 32.94 6.52 21.49
CA GLU A 391 34.40 6.43 21.38
C GLU A 391 34.82 5.41 20.32
N GLU A 392 34.26 4.20 20.37
CA GLU A 392 34.62 3.12 19.45
C GLU A 392 34.14 3.40 18.02
N ALA A 393 32.98 4.03 17.84
CA ALA A 393 32.46 4.41 16.52
C ALA A 393 33.33 5.48 15.84
N ILE A 394 33.71 6.53 16.57
CA ILE A 394 34.59 7.59 16.06
C ILE A 394 35.98 7.02 15.77
N ALA A 395 36.51 6.16 16.65
CA ALA A 395 37.80 5.50 16.43
C ALA A 395 37.79 4.58 15.19
N ALA A 396 36.64 3.96 14.87
CA ALA A 396 36.43 3.21 13.63
C ALA A 396 36.28 4.11 12.39
N GLY A 397 36.09 5.42 12.61
CA GLY A 397 36.08 6.44 11.58
C GLY A 397 34.70 6.83 11.08
N ALA A 398 33.64 6.59 11.86
CA ALA A 398 32.36 7.29 11.69
C ALA A 398 32.56 8.79 11.96
N LEU A 399 31.77 9.65 11.32
CA LEU A 399 31.81 11.10 11.53
C LEU A 399 31.22 11.49 12.88
N ASP A 400 30.16 10.79 13.30
CA ASP A 400 29.49 11.01 14.58
C ASP A 400 28.79 9.72 15.06
N ALA A 401 28.48 9.68 16.34
CA ALA A 401 27.72 8.62 16.99
C ALA A 401 26.68 9.25 17.93
N ILE A 402 25.42 9.23 17.50
CA ILE A 402 24.37 10.08 18.05
C ILE A 402 23.30 9.22 18.71
N PRO A 403 23.03 9.40 20.02
CA PRO A 403 21.93 8.73 20.69
C PRO A 403 20.57 9.22 20.17
N ALA A 404 19.63 8.30 20.00
CA ALA A 404 18.28 8.62 19.55
C ALA A 404 17.24 7.88 20.41
N ASP A 405 16.22 8.60 20.83
CA ASP A 405 15.15 8.17 21.74
C ASP A 405 13.77 8.26 21.07
N HIS A 406 13.75 8.06 19.75
CA HIS A 406 12.55 8.25 18.92
C HIS A 406 11.46 7.20 19.16
N PHE A 407 11.81 6.04 19.72
CA PHE A 407 10.81 5.07 20.16
C PHE A 407 9.90 5.65 21.24
N ALA A 408 10.46 6.35 22.23
CA ALA A 408 9.71 6.93 23.33
C ALA A 408 9.23 8.36 23.06
N LYS A 409 9.90 9.11 22.17
CA LYS A 409 9.66 10.56 21.97
C LYS A 409 9.33 10.98 20.54
N GLY A 410 9.09 10.02 19.63
CA GLY A 410 8.80 10.33 18.23
C GLY A 410 9.96 11.05 17.53
N GLY A 411 9.66 11.92 16.56
CA GLY A 411 10.66 12.69 15.83
C GLY A 411 11.52 13.57 16.74
N ALA A 412 10.95 14.10 17.83
CA ALA A 412 11.68 14.93 18.80
C ALA A 412 12.88 14.18 19.42
N GLY A 413 12.77 12.85 19.56
CA GLY A 413 13.85 12.00 20.06
C GLY A 413 14.98 11.73 19.07
N ALA A 414 14.91 12.23 17.83
CA ALA A 414 15.91 12.01 16.79
C ALA A 414 16.40 13.31 16.11
N VAL A 415 16.11 14.49 16.68
CA VAL A 415 16.53 15.79 16.12
C VAL A 415 18.05 15.88 15.98
N ASP A 416 18.82 15.55 17.03
CA ASP A 416 20.29 15.57 16.98
C ASP A 416 20.83 14.64 15.89
N LEU A 417 20.20 13.46 15.72
CA LEU A 417 20.57 12.51 14.67
C LEU A 417 20.29 13.10 13.29
N ALA A 418 19.15 13.76 13.11
CA ALA A 418 18.79 14.43 11.86
C ALA A 418 19.77 15.57 11.51
N GLU A 419 20.16 16.39 12.49
CA GLU A 419 21.20 17.41 12.27
C GLU A 419 22.55 16.81 11.89
N GLY A 420 22.93 15.70 12.53
CA GLY A 420 24.15 14.95 12.20
C GLY A 420 24.11 14.41 10.77
N VAL A 421 22.97 13.86 10.33
CA VAL A 421 22.77 13.39 8.96
C VAL A 421 22.81 14.54 7.94
N ILE A 422 22.22 15.69 8.24
CA ILE A 422 22.32 16.89 7.39
C ILE A 422 23.78 17.30 7.20
N LYS A 423 24.55 17.41 8.29
CA LYS A 423 25.98 17.77 8.26
C LYS A 423 26.80 16.73 7.49
N ALA A 424 26.55 15.45 7.72
CA ALA A 424 27.25 14.36 7.04
C ALA A 424 26.96 14.35 5.54
N SER A 425 25.70 14.51 5.14
CA SER A 425 25.29 14.54 3.73
C SER A 425 25.94 15.72 3.00
N ALA A 426 26.03 16.89 3.64
CA ALA A 426 26.73 18.06 3.08
C ALA A 426 28.25 17.87 2.90
N SER A 427 28.84 16.86 3.57
CA SER A 427 30.26 16.51 3.42
C SER A 427 30.54 15.42 2.38
N ALA A 428 29.50 14.86 1.77
CA ALA A 428 29.61 13.81 0.78
C ALA A 428 30.33 14.32 -0.49
N LYS A 429 31.19 13.47 -1.05
CA LYS A 429 31.93 13.77 -2.27
C LYS A 429 31.68 12.69 -3.30
N ALA A 430 30.95 13.04 -4.35
CA ALA A 430 30.53 12.08 -5.38
C ALA A 430 31.70 11.37 -6.05
N GLU A 431 32.86 12.02 -6.18
CA GLU A 431 34.07 11.45 -6.77
C GLU A 431 34.75 10.37 -5.90
N GLU A 432 34.44 10.30 -4.61
CA GLU A 432 34.95 9.27 -3.71
C GLU A 432 34.07 7.99 -3.73
N TYR A 433 32.84 8.09 -4.26
CA TYR A 433 31.90 6.98 -4.37
C TYR A 433 32.45 5.88 -5.28
N LYS A 434 32.44 4.64 -4.77
CA LYS A 434 32.86 3.46 -5.55
C LYS A 434 32.16 2.20 -5.08
N LEU A 435 31.95 1.26 -5.99
CA LEU A 435 31.45 -0.07 -5.66
C LEU A 435 32.58 -0.99 -5.17
N LEU A 436 32.22 -2.09 -4.51
CA LEU A 436 33.20 -2.98 -3.87
C LEU A 436 34.07 -3.74 -4.87
N TYR A 437 33.51 -4.03 -6.04
CA TYR A 437 34.12 -4.78 -7.13
C TYR A 437 33.49 -4.37 -8.47
N GLU A 438 34.23 -4.54 -9.57
CA GLU A 438 33.68 -4.46 -10.91
C GLU A 438 33.06 -5.80 -11.33
N THR A 439 31.98 -5.75 -12.09
CA THR A 439 31.33 -6.95 -12.60
C THR A 439 32.01 -7.50 -13.85
N GLU A 440 32.53 -6.61 -14.70
CA GLU A 440 33.32 -6.96 -15.87
C GLU A 440 34.79 -7.14 -15.49
N GLY A 441 35.48 -8.07 -16.15
CA GLY A 441 36.89 -8.35 -15.88
C GLY A 441 37.17 -9.23 -14.64
N ASN A 442 36.19 -9.41 -13.75
CA ASN A 442 36.29 -10.33 -12.61
C ASN A 442 35.42 -11.57 -12.83
N THR A 443 35.98 -12.74 -12.54
CA THR A 443 35.23 -14.01 -12.55
C THR A 443 34.17 -14.03 -11.44
N PRO A 444 33.14 -14.90 -11.55
CA PRO A 444 32.19 -15.10 -10.47
C PRO A 444 32.84 -15.44 -9.12
N LEU A 445 33.87 -16.28 -9.11
CA LEU A 445 34.58 -16.66 -7.89
C LEU A 445 35.32 -15.46 -7.26
N GLU A 446 36.07 -14.68 -8.05
CA GLU A 446 36.80 -13.50 -7.54
C GLU A 446 35.87 -12.47 -6.89
N ARG A 447 34.65 -12.30 -7.44
CA ARG A 447 33.67 -11.36 -6.88
C ARG A 447 33.12 -11.82 -5.54
N ILE A 448 32.70 -13.08 -5.42
CA ILE A 448 32.22 -13.59 -4.13
C ILE A 448 33.35 -13.70 -3.10
N GLU A 449 34.59 -14.00 -3.53
CA GLU A 449 35.76 -13.95 -2.66
C GLU A 449 36.05 -12.53 -2.18
N THR A 450 35.88 -11.53 -3.04
CA THR A 450 36.05 -10.12 -2.67
C THR A 450 35.05 -9.73 -1.57
N ILE A 451 33.78 -10.12 -1.72
CA ILE A 451 32.76 -9.92 -0.68
C ILE A 451 33.18 -10.64 0.61
N ALA A 452 33.50 -11.94 0.54
CA ALA A 452 33.80 -12.75 1.71
C ALA A 452 35.04 -12.25 2.48
N LYS A 453 36.13 -11.95 1.78
CA LYS A 453 37.38 -11.48 2.39
C LYS A 453 37.22 -10.08 2.97
N LYS A 454 36.68 -9.13 2.19
CA LYS A 454 36.62 -7.73 2.61
C LYS A 454 35.53 -7.49 3.65
N PHE A 455 34.34 -8.05 3.48
CA PHE A 455 33.18 -7.71 4.32
C PHE A 455 32.99 -8.70 5.47
N TYR A 456 33.21 -10.01 5.24
CA TYR A 456 32.91 -11.03 6.24
C TYR A 456 34.12 -11.37 7.13
N GLY A 457 35.34 -11.13 6.66
CA GLY A 457 36.58 -11.55 7.35
C GLY A 457 36.99 -13.00 7.04
N ALA A 458 36.43 -13.59 5.98
CA ALA A 458 36.76 -14.95 5.55
C ALA A 458 38.14 -15.03 4.89
N ASP A 459 38.80 -16.19 4.98
CA ASP A 459 40.06 -16.44 4.27
C ASP A 459 39.81 -16.83 2.80
N LYS A 460 38.75 -17.61 2.55
CA LYS A 460 38.39 -18.11 1.22
C LYS A 460 36.90 -18.44 1.10
N VAL A 461 36.47 -18.65 -0.14
CA VAL A 461 35.15 -19.17 -0.50
C VAL A 461 35.34 -20.56 -1.10
N GLU A 462 34.45 -21.49 -0.81
CA GLU A 462 34.49 -22.84 -1.35
C GLU A 462 33.17 -23.16 -2.04
N PHE A 463 33.21 -23.39 -3.35
CA PHE A 463 32.06 -23.85 -4.12
C PHE A 463 31.94 -25.36 -4.05
N SER A 464 30.74 -25.86 -3.76
CA SER A 464 30.41 -27.27 -4.00
C SER A 464 30.51 -27.58 -5.49
N GLU A 465 30.62 -28.86 -5.84
CA GLU A 465 30.59 -29.31 -7.24
C GLU A 465 29.31 -28.85 -7.96
N LEU A 466 28.17 -28.86 -7.26
CA LEU A 466 26.89 -28.38 -7.79
C LEU A 466 26.92 -26.87 -8.08
N ALA A 467 27.43 -26.08 -7.13
CA ALA A 467 27.55 -24.64 -7.28
C ALA A 467 28.47 -24.28 -8.45
N GLN A 468 29.65 -24.92 -8.53
CA GLN A 468 30.60 -24.70 -9.63
C GLN A 468 29.99 -25.06 -10.98
N LYS A 469 29.35 -26.23 -11.11
CA LYS A 469 28.69 -26.67 -12.36
C LYS A 469 27.62 -25.67 -12.83
N LYS A 470 26.82 -25.13 -11.91
CA LYS A 470 25.79 -24.14 -12.25
C LYS A 470 26.41 -22.80 -12.65
N VAL A 471 27.41 -22.31 -11.93
CA VAL A 471 28.15 -21.09 -12.31
C VAL A 471 28.74 -21.23 -13.70
N ASP A 472 29.42 -22.34 -14.00
CA ASP A 472 29.99 -22.62 -15.33
C ASP A 472 28.91 -22.62 -16.42
N THR A 473 27.74 -23.18 -16.11
CA THR A 473 26.58 -23.18 -17.01
C THR A 473 26.10 -21.75 -17.28
N TYR A 474 25.87 -20.95 -16.24
CA TYR A 474 25.40 -19.58 -16.41
C TYR A 474 26.42 -18.68 -17.11
N VAL A 475 27.72 -18.89 -16.87
CA VAL A 475 28.79 -18.19 -17.58
C VAL A 475 28.73 -18.52 -19.07
N LYS A 476 28.60 -19.80 -19.45
CA LYS A 476 28.44 -20.22 -20.85
C LYS A 476 27.18 -19.64 -21.50
N GLN A 477 26.12 -19.47 -20.72
CA GLN A 477 24.86 -18.84 -21.16
C GLN A 477 24.94 -17.29 -21.24
N GLY A 478 26.08 -16.68 -20.90
CA GLY A 478 26.29 -15.24 -21.02
C GLY A 478 25.99 -14.42 -19.77
N PHE A 479 25.72 -15.06 -18.63
CA PHE A 479 25.41 -14.37 -17.36
C PHE A 479 26.65 -14.13 -16.47
N GLY A 480 27.85 -14.37 -17.00
CA GLY A 480 29.10 -14.31 -16.25
C GLY A 480 29.37 -12.97 -15.57
N ASN A 481 28.78 -11.87 -16.04
CA ASN A 481 29.01 -10.52 -15.50
C ASN A 481 27.97 -10.08 -14.46
N LEU A 482 27.11 -10.95 -13.92
CA LEU A 482 26.14 -10.55 -12.88
C LEU A 482 26.77 -10.42 -11.47
N PRO A 483 26.33 -9.46 -10.62
CA PRO A 483 26.74 -9.36 -9.21
C PRO A 483 26.20 -10.51 -8.37
N PHE A 484 26.66 -10.63 -7.11
CA PHE A 484 26.21 -11.67 -6.18
C PHE A 484 25.32 -11.12 -5.07
N CYS A 485 24.23 -11.85 -4.79
CA CYS A 485 23.47 -11.80 -3.56
C CYS A 485 23.83 -13.05 -2.73
N VAL A 486 24.65 -12.88 -1.69
CA VAL A 486 25.12 -14.00 -0.86
C VAL A 486 24.14 -14.28 0.29
N ALA A 487 23.46 -15.40 0.23
CA ALA A 487 22.52 -15.87 1.24
C ALA A 487 23.26 -16.57 2.40
N LYS A 488 23.50 -15.84 3.48
CA LYS A 488 24.07 -16.35 4.74
C LYS A 488 23.15 -16.06 5.92
N THR A 489 23.52 -16.52 7.11
CA THR A 489 22.86 -16.11 8.36
C THR A 489 23.06 -14.61 8.60
N GLN A 490 22.03 -13.95 9.12
CA GLN A 490 22.07 -12.55 9.55
C GLN A 490 22.65 -12.36 10.96
N TYR A 491 22.87 -13.44 11.71
CA TYR A 491 23.25 -13.36 13.12
C TYR A 491 24.77 -13.31 13.35
N SER A 492 25.54 -13.28 12.26
CA SER A 492 27.00 -13.30 12.23
C SER A 492 27.50 -12.68 10.93
N LEU A 493 28.70 -12.10 10.95
CA LEU A 493 29.39 -11.69 9.73
C LEU A 493 29.76 -12.91 8.87
N SER A 494 29.96 -14.07 9.51
CA SER A 494 30.24 -15.35 8.85
C SER A 494 28.95 -16.07 8.41
N HIS A 495 29.12 -17.30 7.93
CA HIS A 495 28.02 -18.21 7.61
C HIS A 495 27.46 -18.94 8.85
N ASP A 496 28.18 -18.90 9.97
CA ASP A 496 27.85 -19.60 11.21
C ASP A 496 27.26 -18.61 12.24
N PRO A 497 25.99 -18.78 12.68
CA PRO A 497 25.32 -17.88 13.61
C PRO A 497 25.97 -17.83 15.00
N ALA A 498 26.75 -18.84 15.39
CA ALA A 498 27.42 -18.88 16.70
C ALA A 498 28.63 -17.94 16.79
N LEU A 499 29.23 -17.57 15.65
CA LEU A 499 30.44 -16.74 15.61
C LEU A 499 30.08 -15.25 15.79
N LYS A 500 30.12 -14.76 17.03
CA LYS A 500 29.83 -13.36 17.39
C LYS A 500 31.04 -12.43 17.17
N GLY A 501 30.84 -11.12 17.41
CA GLY A 501 31.85 -10.10 17.17
C GLY A 501 32.16 -9.89 15.68
N ALA A 502 33.45 -9.91 15.33
CA ALA A 502 33.98 -9.82 13.97
C ALA A 502 34.93 -11.01 13.71
N PRO A 503 34.39 -12.22 13.43
CA PRO A 503 35.20 -13.41 13.26
C PRO A 503 36.12 -13.30 12.04
N THR A 504 37.25 -14.02 12.08
CA THR A 504 38.20 -14.12 10.97
C THR A 504 38.65 -15.56 10.77
N GLY A 505 39.35 -15.86 9.67
CA GLY A 505 39.99 -17.16 9.48
C GLY A 505 39.07 -18.31 9.05
N PHE A 506 37.82 -18.02 8.68
CA PHE A 506 36.85 -19.03 8.28
C PHE A 506 36.72 -19.15 6.76
N THR A 507 36.24 -20.30 6.29
CA THR A 507 35.87 -20.54 4.88
C THR A 507 34.37 -20.34 4.72
N VAL A 508 33.93 -19.62 3.68
CA VAL A 508 32.51 -19.51 3.35
C VAL A 508 32.12 -20.68 2.42
N PRO A 509 31.29 -21.62 2.86
CA PRO A 509 30.82 -22.70 2.01
C PRO A 509 29.68 -22.18 1.13
N VAL A 510 29.74 -22.40 -0.19
CA VAL A 510 28.64 -22.09 -1.12
C VAL A 510 28.16 -23.37 -1.75
N ARG A 511 26.95 -23.78 -1.37
CA ARG A 511 26.44 -25.13 -1.63
C ARG A 511 25.65 -25.20 -2.94
N ASP A 512 25.07 -24.08 -3.34
CA ASP A 512 24.32 -23.94 -4.57
C ASP A 512 24.36 -22.48 -5.03
N VAL A 513 24.25 -22.27 -6.35
CA VAL A 513 24.12 -20.95 -6.96
C VAL A 513 22.91 -20.97 -7.89
N ARG A 514 21.98 -20.03 -7.68
CA ARG A 514 20.83 -19.81 -8.56
C ARG A 514 21.02 -18.54 -9.36
N LEU A 515 20.27 -18.43 -10.45
CA LEU A 515 20.27 -17.29 -11.34
C LEU A 515 18.94 -16.55 -11.21
N ALA A 516 18.98 -15.26 -10.89
CA ALA A 516 17.85 -14.36 -11.01
C ALA A 516 18.12 -13.42 -12.20
N ALA A 517 17.90 -13.92 -13.42
CA ALA A 517 18.29 -13.25 -14.66
C ALA A 517 17.49 -11.97 -14.96
N GLY A 518 16.20 -11.95 -14.61
CA GLY A 518 15.35 -10.77 -14.72
C GLY A 518 15.72 -9.70 -13.69
N ALA A 519 16.01 -10.11 -12.46
CA ALA A 519 16.47 -9.20 -11.41
C ALA A 519 17.91 -8.70 -11.67
N GLY A 520 18.75 -9.55 -12.26
CA GLY A 520 20.12 -9.24 -12.68
C GLY A 520 21.19 -9.57 -11.63
N TYR A 521 21.11 -10.72 -10.95
CA TYR A 521 22.15 -11.17 -10.02
C TYR A 521 22.24 -12.70 -9.90
N PHE A 522 23.40 -13.19 -9.43
CA PHE A 522 23.57 -14.54 -8.91
C PHE A 522 23.15 -14.62 -7.46
N TYR A 523 22.53 -15.73 -7.10
CA TYR A 523 22.08 -16.01 -5.74
C TYR A 523 22.88 -17.17 -5.16
N ALA A 524 23.82 -16.88 -4.25
CA ALA A 524 24.74 -17.88 -3.68
C ALA A 524 24.27 -18.34 -2.30
N LEU A 525 23.98 -19.62 -2.14
CA LEU A 525 23.51 -20.22 -0.89
C LEU A 525 24.70 -20.62 -0.01
N ALA A 526 25.00 -19.77 0.98
CA ALA A 526 26.11 -19.96 1.92
C ALA A 526 25.69 -20.51 3.30
N ALA A 527 24.39 -20.63 3.56
CA ALA A 527 23.82 -21.25 4.76
C ALA A 527 22.52 -22.00 4.42
N ASP A 528 22.03 -22.81 5.36
CA ASP A 528 20.70 -23.44 5.26
C ASP A 528 19.61 -22.40 5.50
N ILE A 529 19.14 -21.78 4.42
CA ILE A 529 18.10 -20.77 4.50
C ILE A 529 16.78 -21.36 4.03
N GLN A 530 15.80 -21.36 4.92
CA GLN A 530 14.43 -21.73 4.60
C GLN A 530 13.79 -20.64 3.74
N THR A 531 13.43 -20.99 2.52
CA THR A 531 12.76 -20.09 1.56
C THR A 531 11.25 -20.01 1.78
N ILE A 532 10.67 -20.98 2.52
CA ILE A 532 9.33 -20.88 3.09
C ILE A 532 9.38 -21.24 4.60
N PRO A 533 9.10 -20.26 5.49
CA PRO A 533 9.11 -20.47 6.93
C PRO A 533 7.97 -21.40 7.37
N GLY A 534 8.11 -21.98 8.55
CA GLY A 534 7.02 -22.74 9.20
C GLY A 534 6.42 -21.94 10.36
N LEU A 535 5.24 -22.32 10.79
CA LEU A 535 4.61 -21.81 12.01
C LEU A 535 5.25 -22.45 13.27
N PRO A 536 5.35 -21.70 14.39
CA PRO A 536 5.70 -22.27 15.70
C PRO A 536 4.50 -23.02 16.30
N THR A 537 4.71 -23.67 17.46
CA THR A 537 3.65 -24.36 18.22
C THR A 537 2.54 -23.42 18.68
N ALA A 538 2.90 -22.22 19.15
CA ALA A 538 1.98 -21.14 19.50
C ALA A 538 2.13 -19.99 18.49
N PRO A 539 1.46 -20.08 17.33
CA PRO A 539 1.58 -19.09 16.27
C PRO A 539 0.81 -17.80 16.59
N GLY A 540 1.32 -16.69 16.06
CA GLY A 540 0.78 -15.36 16.27
C GLY A 540 -0.66 -15.20 15.80
N TYR A 541 -1.13 -16.02 14.84
CA TYR A 541 -2.54 -16.00 14.44
C TYR A 541 -3.51 -16.33 15.57
N LEU A 542 -3.08 -17.02 16.65
CA LEU A 542 -3.94 -17.28 17.82
C LEU A 542 -4.36 -16.00 18.52
N ASN A 543 -3.64 -14.90 18.28
CA ASN A 543 -3.86 -13.58 18.87
C ASN A 543 -4.50 -12.60 17.88
N VAL A 544 -4.91 -13.07 16.70
CA VAL A 544 -5.55 -12.26 15.67
C VAL A 544 -7.01 -12.61 15.62
N ASP A 545 -7.86 -11.62 15.85
CA ASP A 545 -9.30 -11.75 15.68
C ASP A 545 -9.87 -10.48 15.02
N VAL A 546 -11.13 -10.53 14.62
CA VAL A 546 -11.87 -9.39 14.11
C VAL A 546 -13.00 -9.12 15.09
N ASN A 547 -12.96 -7.98 15.76
CA ASN A 547 -13.99 -7.67 16.73
C ASN A 547 -15.29 -7.30 15.99
N ALA A 548 -16.33 -8.11 16.22
CA ALA A 548 -17.66 -7.89 15.68
C ALA A 548 -18.45 -6.82 16.46
N GLU A 549 -18.01 -6.47 17.67
CA GLU A 549 -18.58 -5.41 18.49
C GLU A 549 -17.64 -4.20 18.47
N THR A 550 -18.08 -3.06 17.93
CA THR A 550 -17.31 -1.81 17.94
C THR A 550 -16.99 -1.41 19.38
N ALA A 551 -15.75 -1.63 19.83
CA ALA A 551 -15.31 -1.17 21.14
C ALA A 551 -15.37 0.38 21.17
N PRO A 552 -15.83 1.00 22.27
CA PRO A 552 -15.85 2.45 22.37
C PRO A 552 -14.42 3.01 22.25
N PRO A 553 -14.22 4.16 21.60
CA PRO A 553 -12.89 4.68 21.29
C PRO A 553 -12.07 4.92 22.57
N PRO A 554 -10.79 4.53 22.61
CA PRO A 554 -9.90 4.92 23.70
C PRO A 554 -9.58 6.42 23.55
N HIS A 555 -10.09 7.21 24.49
CA HIS A 555 -9.89 8.65 24.68
C HIS A 555 -10.54 9.63 23.68
N PRO A 556 -11.11 10.74 24.19
CA PRO A 556 -11.85 11.72 23.39
C PRO A 556 -10.88 12.70 22.72
N GLN A 557 -10.23 12.31 21.63
CA GLN A 557 -9.57 13.26 20.71
C GLN A 557 -9.20 12.70 19.32
N SER A 558 -9.62 11.49 18.97
CA SER A 558 -9.41 10.90 17.63
C SER A 558 -10.70 10.96 16.81
N LEU A 559 -10.81 11.94 15.92
CA LEU A 559 -11.88 12.01 14.91
C LEU A 559 -11.44 11.26 13.65
N THR A 560 -11.55 9.94 13.68
CA THR A 560 -11.53 9.07 12.49
C THR A 560 -12.58 7.98 12.74
N THR A 561 -13.75 8.14 12.12
CA THR A 561 -14.86 7.17 12.16
C THR A 561 -14.69 6.18 11.00
N ASP A 562 -13.72 5.28 11.12
CA ASP A 562 -13.73 4.05 10.31
C ASP A 562 -14.37 2.95 11.15
N GLU A 563 -15.68 2.76 11.00
CA GLU A 563 -16.45 1.66 11.59
C GLU A 563 -16.34 0.38 10.74
N HIS A 564 -15.13 0.05 10.31
CA HIS A 564 -14.84 -1.28 9.82
C HIS A 564 -14.53 -2.21 11.00
N PRO A 565 -14.89 -3.51 10.94
CA PRO A 565 -14.47 -4.49 11.92
C PRO A 565 -12.96 -4.39 12.11
N GLN A 566 -12.53 -3.90 13.28
CA GLN A 566 -11.11 -3.65 13.50
C GLN A 566 -10.42 -4.98 13.75
N LEU A 567 -9.29 -5.17 13.08
CA LEU A 567 -8.41 -6.30 13.33
C LEU A 567 -7.84 -6.13 14.75
N VAL A 568 -8.29 -6.95 15.69
CA VAL A 568 -7.82 -6.89 17.07
C VAL A 568 -6.65 -7.83 17.21
N TRP A 569 -5.52 -7.24 17.58
CA TRP A 569 -4.37 -7.96 18.09
C TRP A 569 -4.53 -8.06 19.60
N THR A 570 -4.97 -9.21 20.11
CA THR A 570 -4.85 -9.49 21.54
C THR A 570 -3.38 -9.77 21.80
N ALA A 571 -2.58 -8.73 22.07
CA ALA A 571 -1.22 -8.94 22.49
C ALA A 571 -1.22 -9.96 23.65
N PRO A 572 -0.37 -11.00 23.64
CA PRO A 572 -0.12 -11.70 24.88
C PRO A 572 0.33 -10.62 25.87
N ILE A 573 -0.34 -10.57 27.02
CA ILE A 573 0.08 -9.72 28.14
C ILE A 573 1.51 -10.17 28.45
N ALA A 574 2.51 -9.49 27.90
CA ALA A 574 3.88 -9.58 28.34
C ALA A 574 3.97 -8.67 29.57
N ASP A 575 3.36 -9.09 30.66
CA ASP A 575 3.78 -8.65 31.98
C ASP A 575 5.17 -9.31 32.21
N PRO A 576 6.24 -8.57 32.54
CA PRO A 576 7.57 -9.14 32.65
C PRO A 576 7.75 -10.19 33.76
N ASP A 577 6.72 -10.45 34.58
CA ASP A 577 6.87 -11.14 35.87
C ASP A 577 5.82 -12.23 36.19
N ASP A 578 4.95 -12.66 35.27
CA ASP A 578 4.07 -13.80 35.60
C ASP A 578 3.74 -14.69 34.40
N SER A 579 4.28 -15.91 34.40
CA SER A 579 3.76 -17.02 33.61
C SER A 579 3.87 -18.30 34.43
N SER A 580 2.89 -18.52 35.29
CA SER A 580 2.66 -19.81 35.93
C SER A 580 2.17 -20.85 34.90
N GLU A 581 2.72 -22.06 35.03
CA GLU A 581 2.38 -23.25 34.26
C GLU A 581 0.88 -23.58 34.33
N SER A 582 0.28 -24.09 33.24
CA SER A 582 -0.65 -25.22 33.35
C SER A 582 -0.99 -25.87 32.00
N ASN A 583 -1.41 -27.12 32.17
CA ASN A 583 -1.52 -28.24 31.26
C ASN A 583 -2.96 -28.42 30.73
N ASP A 584 -3.10 -29.06 29.56
CA ASP A 584 -4.23 -29.83 29.01
C ASP A 584 -5.71 -29.43 29.30
N GLY A 585 -6.53 -29.39 28.23
CA GLY A 585 -7.99 -29.45 28.37
C GLY A 585 -8.79 -29.25 27.07
N ASP A 586 -9.10 -30.35 26.40
CA ASP A 586 -10.01 -30.53 25.26
C ASP A 586 -11.48 -30.08 25.55
N SER A 587 -12.21 -29.52 24.57
CA SER A 587 -13.62 -29.90 24.21
C SER A 587 -14.44 -28.89 23.35
N ALA A 588 -14.88 -29.39 22.18
CA ALA A 588 -16.22 -29.39 21.58
C ALA A 588 -17.06 -28.10 21.28
N LEU A 589 -17.27 -27.89 19.97
CA LEU A 589 -18.47 -27.51 19.19
C LEU A 589 -19.77 -27.06 19.88
N GLY A 590 -20.36 -25.97 19.34
CA GLY A 590 -21.80 -25.64 19.44
C GLY A 590 -22.27 -24.68 18.33
N SER A 591 -23.21 -25.14 17.51
CA SER A 591 -23.92 -24.42 16.43
C SER A 591 -24.97 -23.43 16.96
N TYR A 592 -25.33 -22.35 16.24
CA TYR A 592 -26.75 -21.94 16.03
C TYR A 592 -26.96 -20.90 14.89
N ALA A 593 -27.88 -21.28 14.00
CA ALA A 593 -28.94 -20.53 13.30
C ALA A 593 -28.70 -19.21 12.54
N SER A 594 -28.93 -19.30 11.23
CA SER A 594 -29.25 -18.26 10.26
C SER A 594 -30.61 -17.58 10.50
N THR A 595 -30.74 -16.30 10.14
CA THR A 595 -32.04 -15.64 9.88
C THR A 595 -32.07 -14.96 8.51
N GLN A 596 -33.24 -15.00 7.89
CA GLN A 596 -33.54 -14.76 6.47
C GLN A 596 -33.64 -13.27 6.14
N SER A 597 -33.14 -12.85 4.97
CA SER A 597 -33.58 -11.60 4.31
C SER A 597 -34.70 -11.91 3.31
N ALA A 598 -35.72 -11.06 3.28
CA ALA A 598 -36.81 -11.14 2.30
C ALA A 598 -36.29 -10.72 0.91
N SER A 599 -36.67 -11.47 -0.13
CA SER A 599 -36.15 -11.32 -1.49
C SER A 599 -36.60 -10.02 -2.17
N LEU A 600 -35.65 -9.21 -2.59
CA LEU A 600 -35.84 -8.19 -3.63
C LEU A 600 -35.82 -8.87 -5.01
N SER A 601 -36.60 -8.37 -5.96
CA SER A 601 -36.58 -8.86 -7.35
C SER A 601 -35.26 -8.50 -8.05
N ASP A 602 -34.67 -9.45 -8.80
CA ASP A 602 -33.37 -9.34 -9.50
C ASP A 602 -33.16 -8.06 -10.35
N GLY A 603 -34.23 -7.35 -10.71
CA GLY A 603 -34.14 -6.09 -11.43
C GLY A 603 -33.49 -4.95 -10.64
N ALA A 604 -33.70 -4.83 -9.32
CA ALA A 604 -33.33 -3.65 -8.54
C ALA A 604 -31.82 -3.34 -8.50
N TYR A 605 -30.99 -4.31 -8.90
CA TYR A 605 -29.53 -4.18 -9.02
C TYR A 605 -29.03 -3.96 -10.46
N ALA A 606 -29.94 -3.76 -11.42
CA ALA A 606 -29.61 -3.54 -12.83
C ALA A 606 -29.18 -2.09 -13.06
N PHE A 607 -27.94 -1.76 -12.70
CA PHE A 607 -27.37 -0.44 -12.93
C PHE A 607 -27.06 -0.18 -14.41
N LYS A 608 -27.06 1.10 -14.79
CA LYS A 608 -26.65 1.54 -16.12
C LYS A 608 -25.21 2.05 -16.06
N GLU A 609 -24.35 1.56 -16.93
CA GLU A 609 -23.00 2.13 -17.09
C GLU A 609 -22.96 3.07 -18.30
N GLU A 610 -22.52 4.30 -18.10
CA GLU A 610 -22.26 5.26 -19.16
C GLU A 610 -20.90 5.91 -18.95
N HIS A 611 -20.04 5.86 -19.97
CA HIS A 611 -18.73 6.52 -19.96
C HIS A 611 -17.83 6.17 -18.77
N GLY A 612 -17.95 4.95 -18.23
CA GLY A 612 -17.16 4.47 -17.09
C GLY A 612 -17.68 4.94 -15.73
N ARG A 613 -18.90 5.51 -15.66
CA ARG A 613 -19.61 5.82 -14.42
C ARG A 613 -20.87 4.94 -14.31
N ARG A 614 -21.24 4.56 -13.08
CA ARG A 614 -22.44 3.76 -12.78
C ARG A 614 -23.60 4.69 -12.43
N TYR A 615 -24.78 4.43 -12.96
CA TYR A 615 -26.00 5.20 -12.74
C TYR A 615 -27.15 4.29 -12.28
N HIS A 616 -28.15 4.93 -11.69
CA HIS A 616 -29.37 4.33 -11.15
C HIS A 616 -30.06 3.42 -12.17
N ALA A 617 -30.66 2.33 -11.68
CA ALA A 617 -31.43 1.39 -12.49
C ALA A 617 -32.69 2.06 -13.07
N GLU A 618 -33.10 1.74 -14.31
CA GLU A 618 -34.29 2.31 -14.97
C GLU A 618 -35.64 1.82 -14.39
N ILE A 619 -35.65 1.31 -13.15
CA ILE A 619 -36.82 0.66 -12.54
C ILE A 619 -37.76 1.67 -11.89
N THR A 620 -37.23 2.79 -11.41
CA THR A 620 -38.03 3.90 -10.93
C THR A 620 -38.35 4.83 -12.11
N ARG A 621 -39.52 5.47 -12.10
CA ARG A 621 -39.86 6.48 -13.13
C ARG A 621 -39.06 7.79 -12.94
N ALA A 622 -38.30 7.89 -11.85
CA ALA A 622 -37.42 8.99 -11.53
C ALA A 622 -36.27 9.12 -12.55
N GLN A 623 -36.06 10.33 -13.06
CA GLN A 623 -34.87 10.69 -13.83
C GLN A 623 -33.92 11.44 -12.91
N TYR A 624 -33.00 10.72 -12.27
CA TYR A 624 -31.90 11.30 -11.50
C TYR A 624 -30.62 11.31 -12.33
N HIS A 625 -29.89 12.42 -12.33
CA HIS A 625 -28.87 12.71 -13.33
C HIS A 625 -27.42 12.56 -12.83
N LEU A 626 -27.23 12.26 -11.54
CA LEU A 626 -25.90 11.97 -10.98
C LEU A 626 -25.66 10.44 -10.93
N PRO A 627 -24.40 9.99 -10.94
CA PRO A 627 -24.04 8.58 -10.83
C PRO A 627 -24.32 8.02 -9.42
N ASN A 628 -24.08 6.73 -9.22
CA ASN A 628 -24.14 6.03 -7.93
C ASN A 628 -22.98 5.03 -7.77
N ASP A 629 -21.83 5.36 -8.38
CA ASP A 629 -20.56 4.65 -8.22
C ASP A 629 -19.78 5.14 -7.01
N GLU A 630 -18.71 4.42 -6.69
CA GLU A 630 -17.88 4.63 -5.51
C GLU A 630 -17.38 6.09 -5.37
N PRO A 631 -16.90 6.79 -6.43
CA PRO A 631 -16.51 8.20 -6.32
C PRO A 631 -17.67 9.14 -5.94
N GLU A 632 -18.90 8.81 -6.33
CA GLU A 632 -20.07 9.60 -5.92
C GLU A 632 -20.49 9.28 -4.48
N LEU A 633 -20.36 8.02 -4.04
CA LEU A 633 -20.62 7.65 -2.65
C LEU A 633 -19.65 8.37 -1.69
N ASP A 634 -18.36 8.41 -2.03
CA ASP A 634 -17.35 9.20 -1.30
C ASP A 634 -17.73 10.69 -1.21
N ARG A 635 -18.28 11.24 -2.30
CA ARG A 635 -18.75 12.62 -2.37
C ARG A 635 -19.94 12.86 -1.43
N LEU A 636 -20.88 11.92 -1.34
CA LEU A 636 -22.04 12.00 -0.45
C LEU A 636 -21.62 11.91 1.03
N ASP A 637 -20.64 11.07 1.37
CA ASP A 637 -20.11 11.00 2.74
C ASP A 637 -19.34 12.27 3.12
N LEU A 638 -18.54 12.81 2.20
CA LEU A 638 -17.92 14.14 2.37
C LEU A 638 -18.97 15.23 2.57
N GLN A 639 -20.09 15.17 1.84
CA GLN A 639 -21.19 16.10 2.01
C GLN A 639 -21.86 15.95 3.38
N HIS A 640 -22.04 14.72 3.88
CA HIS A 640 -22.52 14.50 5.23
C HIS A 640 -21.59 15.16 6.27
N HIS A 641 -20.27 14.98 6.13
CA HIS A 641 -19.27 15.63 6.97
C HIS A 641 -19.38 17.17 6.94
N LEU A 642 -19.56 17.78 5.77
CA LEU A 642 -19.76 19.22 5.63
C LEU A 642 -20.97 19.74 6.41
N PHE A 643 -22.09 19.01 6.39
CA PHE A 643 -23.26 19.38 7.19
C PHE A 643 -23.01 19.21 8.69
N ARG A 644 -22.32 18.15 9.11
CA ARG A 644 -21.89 17.98 10.52
C ARG A 644 -21.04 19.17 10.97
N MET A 645 -20.07 19.61 10.17
CA MET A 645 -19.27 20.81 10.49
C MET A 645 -20.15 22.06 10.58
N THR A 646 -21.05 22.25 9.62
CA THR A 646 -21.94 23.42 9.54
C THR A 646 -22.86 23.52 10.75
N LEU A 647 -23.34 22.38 11.22
CA LEU A 647 -24.26 22.28 12.33
C LEU A 647 -23.57 22.10 13.68
N ASN A 648 -22.24 22.19 13.73
CA ASN A 648 -21.39 21.97 14.91
C ASN A 648 -21.61 20.61 15.55
N GLY A 649 -21.65 19.55 14.74
CA GLY A 649 -21.84 18.16 15.17
C GLY A 649 -23.28 17.80 15.53
N SER A 650 -24.26 18.59 15.10
CA SER A 650 -25.68 18.27 15.25
C SER A 650 -26.27 17.74 13.93
N LEU A 651 -27.24 16.82 13.98
CA LEU A 651 -27.87 16.24 12.78
C LEU A 651 -29.10 17.02 12.31
N HIS A 652 -29.75 17.78 13.20
CA HIS A 652 -30.99 18.51 12.97
C HIS A 652 -31.00 19.83 13.75
N ARG A 653 -31.87 20.79 13.40
CA ARG A 653 -32.22 21.91 14.32
C ARG A 653 -33.67 21.91 14.75
N ALA A 654 -34.53 21.06 14.15
CA ALA A 654 -35.86 20.85 14.66
C ALA A 654 -35.78 20.54 16.18
N PRO A 655 -36.62 21.19 17.02
CA PRO A 655 -36.59 21.01 18.47
C PRO A 655 -37.27 19.68 18.83
N LEU A 656 -36.61 18.57 18.49
CA LEU A 656 -37.17 17.24 18.63
C LEU A 656 -37.21 16.82 20.11
N PRO A 657 -38.30 16.15 20.55
CA PRO A 657 -38.38 15.61 21.90
C PRO A 657 -37.52 14.35 22.02
N LYS A 658 -37.20 13.94 23.26
CA LYS A 658 -36.36 12.75 23.51
C LYS A 658 -37.07 11.42 23.24
N ASP A 659 -38.40 11.42 23.20
CA ASP A 659 -39.28 10.26 23.00
C ASP A 659 -39.79 10.16 21.55
N LEU A 660 -38.90 10.35 20.58
CA LEU A 660 -39.18 10.06 19.17
C LEU A 660 -39.38 8.55 18.95
N HIS A 661 -40.33 8.19 18.09
CA HIS A 661 -40.67 6.80 17.79
C HIS A 661 -40.50 6.43 16.31
N HIS A 662 -40.84 7.30 15.37
CA HIS A 662 -40.73 7.03 13.93
C HIS A 662 -40.14 8.23 13.19
N VAL A 663 -39.03 8.02 12.51
CA VAL A 663 -38.31 9.05 11.73
C VAL A 663 -38.11 8.57 10.30
N LEU A 664 -38.33 9.46 9.34
CA LEU A 664 -38.10 9.21 7.92
C LEU A 664 -37.00 10.13 7.40
N ASP A 665 -35.99 9.55 6.76
CA ASP A 665 -34.99 10.27 5.95
C ASP A 665 -35.25 9.98 4.46
N VAL A 666 -35.49 11.04 3.70
CA VAL A 666 -35.84 10.94 2.27
C VAL A 666 -34.64 11.33 1.40
N GLY A 667 -34.28 10.46 0.47
CA GLY A 667 -33.09 10.60 -0.39
C GLY A 667 -31.80 10.45 0.40
N THR A 668 -31.66 9.31 1.08
CA THR A 668 -30.63 9.09 2.10
C THR A 668 -29.20 8.93 1.56
N GLY A 669 -29.05 8.70 0.25
CA GLY A 669 -27.74 8.50 -0.36
C GLY A 669 -27.04 7.26 0.23
N THR A 670 -25.87 7.45 0.83
CA THR A 670 -25.10 6.36 1.47
C THR A 670 -25.75 5.83 2.76
N GLY A 671 -26.73 6.55 3.33
CA GLY A 671 -27.33 6.18 4.61
C GLY A 671 -26.64 6.78 5.84
N ALA A 672 -25.60 7.60 5.66
CA ALA A 672 -24.83 8.17 6.77
C ALA A 672 -25.69 8.96 7.77
N TRP A 673 -26.64 9.79 7.29
CA TRP A 673 -27.50 10.57 8.20
C TRP A 673 -28.43 9.71 9.07
N PRO A 674 -29.24 8.77 8.52
CA PRO A 674 -30.15 8.00 9.36
C PRO A 674 -29.43 6.98 10.23
N ILE A 675 -28.22 6.55 9.88
CA ILE A 675 -27.37 5.75 10.77
C ILE A 675 -26.97 6.58 12.00
N ASP A 676 -26.32 7.74 11.79
CA ASP A 676 -25.96 8.65 12.88
C ASP A 676 -27.18 9.05 13.74
N PHE A 677 -28.33 9.27 13.10
CA PHE A 677 -29.56 9.65 13.81
C PHE A 677 -30.13 8.48 14.63
N ALA A 678 -30.09 7.27 14.10
CA ALA A 678 -30.52 6.07 14.82
C ALA A 678 -29.67 5.80 16.07
N ASP A 679 -28.37 6.12 16.02
CA ASP A 679 -27.47 6.05 17.16
C ASP A 679 -27.75 7.14 18.20
N GLU A 680 -28.05 8.38 17.76
CA GLU A 680 -28.41 9.47 18.68
C GLU A 680 -29.79 9.25 19.34
N TYR A 681 -30.70 8.54 18.66
CA TYR A 681 -32.07 8.26 19.10
C TYR A 681 -32.42 6.77 19.07
N PRO A 682 -31.88 5.96 19.99
CA PRO A 682 -32.06 4.50 19.99
C PRO A 682 -33.50 4.03 20.24
N SER A 683 -34.39 4.93 20.71
CA SER A 683 -35.82 4.65 20.87
C SER A 683 -36.64 4.84 19.59
N ALA A 684 -36.09 5.55 18.60
CA ALA A 684 -36.76 5.84 17.34
C ALA A 684 -36.47 4.76 16.32
N THR A 685 -37.50 4.32 15.58
CA THR A 685 -37.33 3.58 14.34
C THR A 685 -37.04 4.57 13.23
N VAL A 686 -35.87 4.46 12.61
CA VAL A 686 -35.42 5.34 11.53
C VAL A 686 -35.52 4.61 10.21
N ILE A 687 -36.23 5.21 9.26
CA ILE A 687 -36.40 4.70 7.91
C ILE A 687 -35.66 5.62 6.94
N GLY A 688 -34.66 5.10 6.24
CA GLY A 688 -34.03 5.79 5.11
C GLY A 688 -34.62 5.31 3.78
N THR A 689 -34.92 6.24 2.88
CA THR A 689 -35.39 5.91 1.52
C THR A 689 -34.46 6.50 0.47
N ASP A 690 -34.15 5.72 -0.56
CA ASP A 690 -33.35 6.20 -1.70
C ASP A 690 -33.74 5.49 -3.01
N LEU A 691 -33.37 6.09 -4.15
CA LEU A 691 -33.54 5.46 -5.47
C LEU A 691 -32.57 4.29 -5.69
N SER A 692 -31.47 4.23 -4.94
CA SER A 692 -30.41 3.24 -5.10
C SER A 692 -30.24 2.35 -3.87
N PRO A 693 -30.03 1.03 -4.04
CA PRO A 693 -29.61 0.14 -2.96
C PRO A 693 -28.09 0.23 -2.73
N VAL A 694 -27.61 1.39 -2.28
CA VAL A 694 -26.17 1.64 -2.04
C VAL A 694 -25.82 1.75 -0.55
N GLN A 695 -26.80 1.59 0.33
CA GLN A 695 -26.63 1.71 1.77
C GLN A 695 -25.98 0.44 2.35
N PRO A 696 -25.24 0.56 3.46
CA PRO A 696 -24.57 -0.59 4.07
C PRO A 696 -25.57 -1.63 4.59
N HIS A 697 -25.14 -2.89 4.59
CA HIS A 697 -25.95 -3.99 5.13
C HIS A 697 -25.92 -4.06 6.67
N TYR A 698 -24.90 -3.49 7.30
CA TYR A 698 -24.74 -3.44 8.74
C TYR A 698 -25.10 -2.02 9.21
N VAL A 699 -26.19 -1.91 9.96
CA VAL A 699 -26.80 -0.65 10.42
C VAL A 699 -27.31 -0.83 11.85
N PRO A 700 -27.54 0.25 12.61
CA PRO A 700 -28.20 0.16 13.92
C PRO A 700 -29.51 -0.63 13.84
N PRO A 701 -29.87 -1.44 14.85
CA PRO A 701 -31.02 -2.34 14.79
C PRO A 701 -32.37 -1.62 14.61
N ASN A 702 -32.41 -0.33 14.91
CA ASN A 702 -33.54 0.57 14.73
C ASN A 702 -33.51 1.35 13.41
N CYS A 703 -32.55 1.12 12.52
CA CYS A 703 -32.44 1.75 11.20
C CYS A 703 -32.80 0.76 10.07
N ARG A 704 -33.58 1.20 9.08
CA ARG A 704 -33.98 0.38 7.92
C ARG A 704 -33.93 1.19 6.63
N PHE A 705 -33.53 0.56 5.53
CA PHE A 705 -33.48 1.17 4.22
C PHE A 705 -34.47 0.57 3.23
N TYR A 706 -35.12 1.42 2.43
CA TYR A 706 -36.03 1.01 1.36
C TYR A 706 -35.67 1.72 0.05
N ILE A 707 -35.79 0.98 -1.06
CA ILE A 707 -35.62 1.53 -2.40
C ILE A 707 -36.95 2.16 -2.81
N GLU A 708 -37.05 3.48 -2.76
CA GLU A 708 -38.28 4.23 -3.00
C GLU A 708 -38.00 5.49 -3.81
N ASP A 709 -38.95 5.85 -4.68
CA ASP A 709 -38.92 7.12 -5.40
C ASP A 709 -39.67 8.18 -4.61
N ALA A 710 -38.94 9.19 -4.13
CA ALA A 710 -39.48 10.28 -3.31
C ALA A 710 -40.61 11.07 -4.01
N GLU A 711 -40.66 11.08 -5.35
CA GLU A 711 -41.72 11.73 -6.11
C GLU A 711 -42.96 10.84 -6.36
N ALA A 712 -42.88 9.55 -6.00
CA ALA A 712 -44.00 8.63 -6.05
C ALA A 712 -45.00 8.90 -4.92
N GLU A 713 -46.13 8.19 -4.93
CA GLU A 713 -47.07 8.23 -3.81
C GLU A 713 -46.48 7.44 -2.63
N TRP A 714 -46.32 8.10 -1.48
CA TRP A 714 -45.80 7.45 -0.28
C TRP A 714 -46.87 6.53 0.32
N THR A 715 -46.50 5.27 0.56
CA THR A 715 -47.42 4.21 1.03
C THR A 715 -47.09 3.72 2.44
N PHE A 716 -46.52 4.57 3.29
CA PHE A 716 -46.20 4.19 4.67
C PHE A 716 -47.48 3.96 5.49
N GLU A 717 -47.52 2.85 6.23
CA GLU A 717 -48.67 2.50 7.08
C GLU A 717 -48.72 3.34 8.36
N GLU A 718 -47.56 3.80 8.84
CA GLU A 718 -47.39 4.57 10.07
C GLU A 718 -47.04 6.02 9.78
N SER A 719 -47.47 6.93 10.66
CA SER A 719 -47.08 8.35 10.60
C SER A 719 -45.78 8.60 11.37
N PHE A 720 -45.01 9.58 10.91
CA PHE A 720 -43.70 9.94 11.46
C PHE A 720 -43.78 11.09 12.47
N ASP A 721 -42.86 11.08 13.42
CA ASP A 721 -42.64 12.20 14.35
C ASP A 721 -41.72 13.26 13.72
N TYR A 722 -40.83 12.83 12.83
CA TYR A 722 -39.87 13.69 12.14
C TYR A 722 -39.59 13.17 10.73
N ILE A 723 -39.62 14.09 9.74
CA ILE A 723 -39.23 13.81 8.36
C ILE A 723 -38.06 14.72 7.99
N HIS A 724 -36.95 14.13 7.59
CA HIS A 724 -35.73 14.82 7.18
C HIS A 724 -35.45 14.59 5.69
N GLY A 725 -34.86 15.61 5.05
CA GLY A 725 -34.31 15.50 3.71
C GLY A 725 -33.13 16.44 3.52
N ARG A 726 -32.13 16.02 2.76
CA ARG A 726 -30.90 16.80 2.56
C ARG A 726 -30.48 16.76 1.09
N MET A 727 -30.09 17.92 0.56
CA MET A 727 -29.58 18.07 -0.81
C MET A 727 -30.48 17.46 -1.90
N LEU A 728 -31.79 17.56 -1.69
CA LEU A 728 -32.83 17.01 -2.56
C LEU A 728 -33.14 17.91 -3.76
N VAL A 729 -32.61 19.15 -3.80
CA VAL A 729 -32.77 20.12 -4.91
C VAL A 729 -32.36 19.57 -6.29
N VAL A 730 -31.46 18.60 -6.33
CA VAL A 730 -31.03 17.95 -7.57
C VAL A 730 -31.85 16.71 -7.95
N GLY A 731 -32.79 16.28 -7.09
CA GLY A 731 -33.61 15.08 -7.28
C GLY A 731 -35.12 15.31 -7.30
N ILE A 732 -35.65 16.34 -6.65
CA ILE A 732 -37.09 16.61 -6.55
C ILE A 732 -37.52 17.67 -7.57
N LYS A 733 -38.52 17.34 -8.40
CA LYS A 733 -39.10 18.26 -9.40
C LYS A 733 -40.40 18.89 -8.89
N ASN A 734 -41.25 18.13 -8.19
CA ASN A 734 -42.51 18.62 -7.65
C ASN A 734 -42.48 18.81 -6.13
N TRP A 735 -41.92 19.93 -5.70
CA TRP A 735 -41.77 20.28 -4.28
C TRP A 735 -43.10 20.51 -3.55
N ALA A 736 -44.13 21.05 -4.22
CA ALA A 736 -45.44 21.23 -3.60
C ALA A 736 -46.04 19.87 -3.18
N ARG A 737 -45.94 18.86 -4.05
CA ARG A 737 -46.36 17.49 -3.74
C ARG A 737 -45.48 16.87 -2.65
N PHE A 738 -44.16 17.06 -2.70
CA PHE A 738 -43.25 16.54 -1.67
C PHE A 738 -43.67 17.01 -0.26
N PHE A 739 -43.94 18.31 -0.10
CA PHE A 739 -44.38 18.86 1.19
C PHE A 739 -45.81 18.43 1.56
N GLU A 740 -46.73 18.32 0.61
CA GLU A 740 -48.08 17.79 0.86
C GLU A 740 -48.01 16.34 1.40
N GLN A 741 -47.15 15.51 0.81
CA GLN A 741 -46.93 14.13 1.28
C GLN A 741 -46.25 14.09 2.64
N SER A 742 -45.25 14.94 2.87
CA SER A 742 -44.61 15.07 4.18
C SER A 742 -45.63 15.47 5.26
N PHE A 743 -46.49 16.46 4.98
CA PHE A 743 -47.55 16.89 5.89
C PHE A 743 -48.55 15.76 6.19
N LYS A 744 -48.98 15.03 5.15
CA LYS A 744 -49.92 13.90 5.28
C LYS A 744 -49.37 12.75 6.14
N HIS A 745 -48.06 12.51 6.09
CA HIS A 745 -47.42 11.39 6.80
C HIS A 745 -46.82 11.78 8.14
N LEU A 746 -46.88 13.05 8.54
CA LEU A 746 -46.49 13.49 9.88
C LEU A 746 -47.65 13.33 10.87
N LYS A 747 -47.32 12.96 12.10
CA LYS A 747 -48.27 13.06 13.22
C LYS A 747 -48.56 14.53 13.53
N PRO A 748 -49.73 14.86 14.09
CA PRO A 748 -49.98 16.20 14.61
C PRO A 748 -48.89 16.61 15.61
N GLY A 749 -48.18 17.71 15.31
CA GLY A 749 -47.06 18.21 16.10
C GLY A 749 -45.67 17.66 15.73
N GLY A 750 -45.58 16.81 14.68
CA GLY A 750 -44.31 16.38 14.11
C GLY A 750 -43.64 17.45 13.25
N TRP A 751 -42.35 17.26 12.94
CA TRP A 751 -41.50 18.24 12.26
C TRP A 751 -41.08 17.79 10.87
N VAL A 752 -40.95 18.71 9.91
CA VAL A 752 -40.22 18.49 8.66
C VAL A 752 -38.98 19.39 8.60
N GLU A 753 -37.82 18.82 8.26
CA GLU A 753 -36.59 19.60 8.11
C GLU A 753 -35.91 19.30 6.78
N LEU A 754 -35.63 20.36 6.03
CA LEU A 754 -34.78 20.30 4.84
C LEU A 754 -33.46 21.03 5.05
N GLN A 755 -32.38 20.33 4.71
CA GLN A 755 -31.02 20.86 4.69
C GLN A 755 -30.53 20.89 3.25
N ASP A 756 -30.77 22.00 2.55
CA ASP A 756 -30.53 22.08 1.10
C ASP A 756 -29.70 23.30 0.69
N LEU A 757 -29.17 23.25 -0.52
CA LEU A 757 -28.32 24.28 -1.09
C LEU A 757 -29.14 25.52 -1.47
N SER A 758 -28.60 26.70 -1.15
CA SER A 758 -29.05 27.95 -1.75
C SER A 758 -28.16 28.26 -2.96
N PHE A 759 -28.76 28.26 -4.15
CA PHE A 759 -28.11 28.53 -5.43
C PHE A 759 -28.86 29.69 -6.14
N PRO A 760 -28.24 30.50 -7.02
CA PRO A 760 -26.83 30.52 -7.46
C PRO A 760 -25.82 30.94 -6.38
N ALA A 761 -24.54 30.59 -6.60
CA ALA A 761 -23.45 31.02 -5.72
C ALA A 761 -23.38 32.56 -5.64
N ARG A 762 -23.15 33.07 -4.44
CA ARG A 762 -23.13 34.52 -4.14
C ARG A 762 -21.74 34.98 -3.75
N CYS A 763 -21.53 36.28 -3.91
CA CYS A 763 -20.30 36.95 -3.53
C CYS A 763 -20.68 38.14 -2.65
N ASP A 764 -20.55 37.96 -1.33
CA ASP A 764 -21.13 38.86 -0.34
C ASP A 764 -20.36 40.18 -0.16
N ASP A 765 -19.23 40.33 -0.84
CA ASP A 765 -18.35 41.50 -0.77
C ASP A 765 -18.36 42.39 -2.01
N GLY A 766 -19.16 42.04 -3.03
CA GLY A 766 -19.25 42.76 -4.28
C GLY A 766 -17.98 42.71 -5.14
N SER A 767 -17.02 41.83 -4.84
CA SER A 767 -15.82 41.64 -5.66
C SER A 767 -16.11 40.90 -6.97
N ALA A 768 -17.21 40.14 -7.03
CA ALA A 768 -17.70 39.54 -8.26
C ALA A 768 -18.55 40.53 -9.08
N THR A 769 -18.28 40.57 -10.38
CA THR A 769 -19.06 41.32 -11.38
C THR A 769 -19.94 40.36 -12.17
N PRO A 770 -20.96 40.82 -12.92
CA PRO A 770 -21.72 39.95 -13.82
C PRO A 770 -20.86 39.21 -14.86
N SER A 771 -19.67 39.72 -15.16
CA SER A 771 -18.68 39.08 -16.03
C SER A 771 -17.75 38.07 -15.33
N SER A 772 -17.86 37.91 -14.00
CA SER A 772 -17.01 36.98 -13.26
C SER A 772 -17.35 35.54 -13.64
N PRO A 773 -16.35 34.67 -13.93
CA PRO A 773 -16.58 33.30 -14.38
C PRO A 773 -17.51 32.49 -13.48
N LEU A 774 -17.39 32.61 -12.15
CA LEU A 774 -18.27 31.92 -11.20
C LEU A 774 -19.74 32.35 -11.34
N ILE A 775 -20.00 33.65 -11.55
CA ILE A 775 -21.36 34.18 -11.71
C ILE A 775 -21.97 33.70 -13.03
N ILE A 776 -21.19 33.74 -14.12
CA ILE A 776 -21.61 33.21 -15.43
C ILE A 776 -21.90 31.72 -15.33
N TRP A 777 -21.00 30.97 -14.70
CA TRP A 777 -21.17 29.53 -14.50
C TRP A 777 -22.41 29.21 -13.66
N SER A 778 -22.63 29.91 -12.54
CA SER A 778 -23.83 29.70 -11.73
C SER A 778 -25.13 30.02 -12.49
N ALA A 779 -25.16 31.10 -13.28
CA ALA A 779 -26.32 31.41 -14.13
C ALA A 779 -26.57 30.33 -15.21
N ASN A 780 -25.50 29.79 -15.80
CA ASN A 780 -25.59 28.69 -16.75
C ASN A 780 -26.10 27.40 -16.10
N MET A 781 -25.68 27.11 -14.87
CA MET A 781 -26.15 25.96 -14.11
C MET A 781 -27.65 26.06 -13.77
N VAL A 782 -28.13 27.23 -13.32
CA VAL A 782 -29.57 27.48 -13.12
C VAL A 782 -30.34 27.22 -14.42
N SER A 783 -29.86 27.78 -15.54
CA SER A 783 -30.50 27.62 -16.85
C SER A 783 -30.49 26.16 -17.33
N ALA A 784 -29.40 25.42 -17.08
CA ALA A 784 -29.27 24.01 -17.45
C ALA A 784 -30.19 23.12 -16.61
N ALA A 785 -30.27 23.36 -15.30
CA ALA A 785 -31.16 22.63 -14.40
C ALA A 785 -32.63 22.86 -14.76
N ALA A 786 -33.02 24.09 -15.10
CA ALA A 786 -34.37 24.40 -15.57
C ALA A 786 -34.76 23.58 -16.83
N ASN A 787 -33.81 23.34 -17.75
CA ASN A 787 -34.03 22.50 -18.93
C ASN A 787 -34.24 21.01 -18.57
N LEU A 788 -33.77 20.57 -17.41
CA LEU A 788 -33.99 19.22 -16.86
C LEU A 788 -35.26 19.14 -15.99
N GLY A 789 -35.98 20.26 -15.82
CA GLY A 789 -37.15 20.38 -14.96
C GLY A 789 -36.84 20.51 -13.48
N LEU A 790 -35.60 20.89 -13.12
CA LEU A 790 -35.16 21.15 -11.76
C LEU A 790 -35.14 22.65 -11.46
N ASP A 791 -35.49 23.02 -10.23
CA ASP A 791 -35.43 24.40 -9.74
C ASP A 791 -34.34 24.53 -8.67
N LEU A 792 -33.14 24.99 -9.07
CA LEU A 792 -32.03 25.20 -8.13
C LEU A 792 -32.25 26.40 -7.20
N GLU A 793 -33.24 27.25 -7.48
CA GLU A 793 -33.57 28.43 -6.68
C GLU A 793 -34.74 28.15 -5.71
N ILE A 794 -35.21 26.90 -5.63
CA ILE A 794 -36.41 26.49 -4.88
C ILE A 794 -36.34 26.82 -3.39
N SER A 795 -35.14 26.88 -2.80
CA SER A 795 -34.96 27.22 -1.38
C SER A 795 -35.54 28.59 -1.01
N ASN A 796 -35.67 29.51 -1.97
CA ASN A 796 -36.34 30.80 -1.77
C ASN A 796 -37.86 30.66 -1.56
N SER A 797 -38.45 29.55 -2.01
CA SER A 797 -39.89 29.27 -1.99
C SER A 797 -40.31 28.28 -0.92
N PHE A 798 -39.38 27.59 -0.25
CA PHE A 798 -39.67 26.56 0.77
C PHE A 798 -40.67 27.03 1.83
N SER A 799 -40.48 28.21 2.44
CA SER A 799 -41.42 28.72 3.45
C SER A 799 -42.85 28.85 2.92
N SER A 800 -43.02 29.34 1.68
CA SER A 800 -44.34 29.49 1.08
C SER A 800 -44.99 28.15 0.73
N LEU A 801 -44.19 27.17 0.30
CA LEU A 801 -44.65 25.82 -0.03
C LEU A 801 -45.04 25.04 1.23
N LEU A 802 -44.27 25.18 2.31
CA LEU A 802 -44.59 24.60 3.61
C LEU A 802 -45.89 25.18 4.19
N ILE A 803 -46.09 26.50 4.16
CA ILE A 803 -47.38 27.12 4.51
C ILE A 803 -48.51 26.56 3.63
N GLY A 804 -48.27 26.46 2.32
CA GLY A 804 -49.24 25.95 1.37
C GLY A 804 -49.67 24.50 1.63
N ALA A 805 -48.74 23.66 2.12
CA ALA A 805 -49.01 22.28 2.50
C ALA A 805 -49.72 22.16 3.87
N GLY A 806 -49.72 23.21 4.69
CA GLY A 806 -50.42 23.25 5.98
C GLY A 806 -49.50 23.33 7.21
N PHE A 807 -48.18 23.40 7.03
CA PHE A 807 -47.25 23.56 8.13
C PHE A 807 -47.36 24.93 8.80
N VAL A 808 -47.01 24.97 10.08
CA VAL A 808 -47.01 26.16 10.94
C VAL A 808 -45.68 26.21 11.69
N ASP A 809 -45.30 27.36 12.25
CA ASP A 809 -44.01 27.55 12.97
C ASP A 809 -42.76 27.47 12.09
N ILE A 810 -42.75 28.31 11.04
CA ILE A 810 -41.69 28.31 10.03
C ILE A 810 -40.42 29.05 10.50
N HIS A 811 -39.29 28.33 10.63
CA HIS A 811 -37.97 28.83 11.00
C HIS A 811 -36.94 28.77 9.87
N SER A 812 -36.01 29.70 9.76
CA SER A 812 -35.07 29.78 8.63
C SER A 812 -33.65 30.02 9.09
N GLU A 813 -32.69 29.23 8.61
CA GLU A 813 -31.25 29.43 8.91
C GLU A 813 -30.36 29.25 7.69
N THR A 814 -29.60 30.29 7.33
CA THR A 814 -28.63 30.24 6.22
C THR A 814 -27.22 30.10 6.75
N HIS A 815 -26.47 29.12 6.22
CA HIS A 815 -25.06 28.93 6.50
C HIS A 815 -24.23 29.12 5.24
N VAL A 816 -23.02 29.68 5.39
CA VAL A 816 -22.12 29.97 4.27
C VAL A 816 -21.12 28.84 4.11
N TRP A 817 -21.05 28.26 2.91
CA TRP A 817 -19.99 27.32 2.53
C TRP A 817 -19.02 28.01 1.56
N PRO A 818 -17.75 28.25 1.96
CA PRO A 818 -16.76 28.80 1.03
C PRO A 818 -16.46 27.80 -0.08
N LEU A 819 -16.27 28.25 -1.32
CA LEU A 819 -15.95 27.38 -2.46
C LEU A 819 -14.42 27.24 -2.67
N GLY A 820 -13.63 27.35 -1.60
CA GLY A 820 -12.16 27.26 -1.63
C GLY A 820 -11.46 27.80 -0.39
N LEU A 821 -10.13 27.89 -0.47
CA LEU A 821 -9.22 28.05 0.69
C LEU A 821 -8.97 29.52 1.11
N TRP A 822 -9.65 30.48 0.52
CA TRP A 822 -9.44 31.91 0.80
C TRP A 822 -9.89 32.42 2.18
N PRO A 823 -10.83 31.78 2.91
CA PRO A 823 -11.19 32.26 4.24
C PRO A 823 -9.97 32.34 5.16
N ARG A 824 -9.94 33.36 6.01
CA ARG A 824 -8.86 33.56 6.98
C ARG A 824 -9.08 32.77 8.26
N ASP A 825 -10.33 32.65 8.65
CA ASP A 825 -10.75 31.83 9.76
C ASP A 825 -10.42 30.36 9.46
N THR A 826 -9.79 29.68 10.42
CA THR A 826 -9.29 28.32 10.23
C THR A 826 -10.41 27.34 9.95
N ASN A 827 -11.54 27.45 10.66
CA ASN A 827 -12.69 26.56 10.49
C ASN A 827 -13.37 26.81 9.14
N MET A 828 -13.53 28.08 8.74
CA MET A 828 -14.07 28.41 7.41
C MET A 828 -13.13 28.01 6.28
N LYS A 829 -11.81 28.04 6.49
CA LYS A 829 -10.83 27.58 5.50
C LYS A 829 -10.90 26.07 5.33
N GLU A 830 -11.05 25.34 6.43
CA GLU A 830 -11.23 23.89 6.42
C GLU A 830 -12.56 23.50 5.76
N MET A 831 -13.66 24.15 6.14
CA MET A 831 -14.95 24.00 5.46
C MET A 831 -14.83 24.32 3.96
N GLY A 832 -14.07 25.37 3.60
CA GLY A 832 -13.79 25.72 2.22
C GLY A 832 -13.00 24.69 1.44
N ARG A 833 -12.09 23.95 2.10
CA ARG A 833 -11.35 22.83 1.51
C ARG A 833 -12.30 21.70 1.15
N TRP A 834 -13.12 21.27 2.12
CA TRP A 834 -14.05 20.16 1.94
C TRP A 834 -15.15 20.52 0.95
N ALA A 835 -15.69 21.73 1.02
CA ALA A 835 -16.68 22.22 0.08
C ALA A 835 -16.11 22.27 -1.35
N GLN A 836 -14.89 22.78 -1.54
CA GLN A 836 -14.24 22.76 -2.86
C GLN A 836 -14.11 21.34 -3.42
N GLN A 837 -13.69 20.36 -2.62
CA GLN A 837 -13.60 18.96 -3.06
C GLN A 837 -14.97 18.39 -3.43
N ASN A 838 -15.98 18.56 -2.57
CA ASN A 838 -17.35 18.12 -2.86
C ASN A 838 -17.89 18.75 -4.15
N TYR A 839 -17.63 20.05 -4.40
CA TYR A 839 -18.06 20.73 -5.62
C TYR A 839 -17.31 20.23 -6.88
N LEU A 840 -15.99 20.01 -6.79
CA LEU A 840 -15.20 19.49 -7.91
C LEU A 840 -15.63 18.08 -8.30
N GLN A 841 -15.88 17.21 -7.33
CA GLN A 841 -16.38 15.85 -7.59
C GLN A 841 -17.80 15.88 -8.20
N ALA A 842 -18.69 16.76 -7.72
CA ALA A 842 -20.01 16.94 -8.31
C ALA A 842 -19.91 17.44 -9.77
N LEU A 843 -18.98 18.35 -10.05
CA LEU A 843 -18.70 18.81 -11.41
C LEU A 843 -18.18 17.68 -12.30
N GLN A 844 -17.30 16.82 -11.80
CA GLN A 844 -16.83 15.64 -12.55
C GLN A 844 -17.95 14.64 -12.85
N ALA A 845 -18.96 14.54 -11.97
CA ALA A 845 -20.15 13.73 -12.22
C ALA A 845 -21.02 14.30 -13.35
N ILE A 846 -21.10 15.63 -13.48
CA ILE A 846 -21.96 16.31 -14.46
C ILE A 846 -21.24 16.56 -15.79
N LEU A 847 -19.93 16.79 -15.77
CA LEU A 847 -19.12 17.14 -16.92
C LEU A 847 -18.48 15.90 -17.54
N ARG A 848 -18.55 15.78 -18.87
CA ARG A 848 -17.90 14.68 -19.59
C ARG A 848 -16.37 14.73 -19.36
N PRO A 849 -15.67 13.58 -19.35
CA PRO A 849 -14.25 13.51 -19.00
C PRO A 849 -13.34 14.46 -19.79
N GLU A 850 -13.72 14.82 -21.01
CA GLU A 850 -12.94 15.68 -21.91
C GLU A 850 -12.98 17.18 -21.54
N THR A 851 -13.85 17.60 -20.62
CA THR A 851 -14.07 19.02 -20.25
C THR A 851 -13.53 19.44 -18.87
N VAL A 852 -13.02 18.51 -18.07
CA VAL A 852 -12.63 18.75 -16.67
C VAL A 852 -11.32 19.57 -16.54
N LEU A 853 -10.41 19.46 -17.52
CA LEU A 853 -9.07 20.09 -17.48
C LEU A 853 -9.07 21.63 -17.51
N ASP A 854 -10.09 22.26 -18.09
CA ASP A 854 -10.14 23.73 -18.21
C ASP A 854 -10.69 24.42 -16.94
N LEU A 855 -11.38 23.70 -16.05
CA LEU A 855 -12.04 24.25 -14.87
C LEU A 855 -11.14 24.32 -13.63
N ASP A 856 -10.19 23.39 -13.49
CA ASP A 856 -9.15 23.47 -12.45
C ASP A 856 -8.34 24.77 -12.59
N LEU A 857 -8.04 25.19 -13.82
CA LEU A 857 -7.38 26.46 -14.12
C LEU A 857 -8.25 27.68 -13.78
N ILE A 858 -9.57 27.59 -13.92
CA ILE A 858 -10.50 28.68 -13.58
C ILE A 858 -10.63 28.83 -12.06
N LEU A 859 -10.78 27.73 -11.31
CA LEU A 859 -10.90 27.75 -9.85
C LEU A 859 -9.57 28.07 -9.14
N MET A 860 -8.43 27.63 -9.70
CA MET A 860 -7.09 28.06 -9.24
C MET A 860 -6.80 29.53 -9.58
N GLY A 861 -7.44 30.10 -10.60
CA GLY A 861 -7.29 31.50 -11.02
C GLY A 861 -7.94 32.53 -10.09
N PHE A 862 -8.85 32.13 -9.18
CA PHE A 862 -9.50 33.03 -8.21
C PHE A 862 -8.63 33.27 -6.96
N SER A 863 -7.41 33.75 -7.17
CA SER A 863 -6.64 34.48 -6.15
C SER A 863 -6.99 35.97 -6.26
N CYS A 864 -8.17 36.37 -5.79
CA CYS A 864 -8.48 37.79 -5.55
C CYS A 864 -8.17 38.13 -4.09
N ARG A 865 -7.35 39.17 -3.91
CA ARG A 865 -6.71 39.55 -2.65
C ARG A 865 -7.66 40.33 -1.72
N ARG A 866 -7.59 39.99 -0.42
CA ARG A 866 -7.80 40.80 0.82
C ARG A 866 -9.15 40.72 1.58
N GLN A 867 -8.99 40.27 2.83
CA GLN A 867 -9.64 40.67 4.10
C GLN A 867 -11.15 40.93 4.14
N ILE A 868 -11.98 40.05 4.72
CA ILE A 868 -13.38 40.45 5.09
C ILE A 868 -13.84 39.81 6.42
N LYS A 869 -14.47 40.66 7.25
CA LYS A 869 -15.22 40.40 8.50
C LYS A 869 -16.73 40.63 8.26
N PRO A 870 -17.65 40.08 9.08
CA PRO A 870 -19.03 39.79 8.67
C PRO A 870 -20.07 40.86 9.03
N SER A 871 -21.26 40.78 8.37
CA SER A 871 -22.65 41.10 8.85
C SER A 871 -23.53 41.78 7.75
N PRO A 872 -24.89 41.63 7.71
CA PRO A 872 -25.70 40.41 7.49
C PRO A 872 -26.87 40.61 6.46
N ALA A 873 -27.38 39.56 5.79
CA ALA A 873 -28.80 39.47 5.33
C ALA A 873 -29.20 38.13 4.64
N SER A 874 -30.11 37.37 5.30
CA SER A 874 -31.26 36.50 4.85
C SER A 874 -31.16 35.56 3.62
N SER A 875 -31.73 34.34 3.54
CA SER A 875 -32.58 33.47 4.42
C SER A 875 -32.71 32.05 3.79
N ILE A 876 -32.89 30.98 4.58
CA ILE A 876 -33.35 29.61 4.18
C ILE A 876 -34.81 29.43 4.69
N GLY A 877 -35.40 28.26 4.94
CA GLY A 877 -36.73 28.10 5.55
C GLY A 877 -36.92 26.64 6.00
N ARG A 878 -37.64 26.42 7.10
CA ARG A 878 -37.98 25.18 7.85
C ARG A 878 -39.37 25.39 8.44
N ALA A 879 -40.20 24.38 8.68
CA ALA A 879 -41.54 24.51 9.24
C ALA A 879 -41.97 23.28 10.01
#